data_AF-A0A6N9Q248-F1
#
_entry.id   AF-A0A6N9Q248-F1
#
_cell.length_a   1.000
_cell.length_b   1.000
_cell.length_c   1.000
_cell.angle_alpha   90.00
_cell.angle_beta   90.00
_cell.angle_gamma   90.00
#
_symmetry.space_group_name_H-M   'P 1'
#
loop_
_entity.id
_entity.type
_entity.pdbx_description
1 polymer ?
#
loop_
_entity_poly.entity_id
_entity_poly.type
_entity_poly.pdbx_seq_one_letter_code
_entity_poly.pdbx_strand_id
1 'polypeptide(L)'
;MLAVDFNNEPEKVQLYLCKPDRTTIAVLHEARDRRITFNYGGVSQLSFTLPTKIMQDFEPIDNPHIPLIRGDYLIRYEKGHEKIYFIITNPEVNTSDGEEEKTVECMELQYEWKNKLIRNYTGTKKLYDSSIDDDGVLNDTLLAKTDWKVKYIDPSIELKYRTFDETQTDLLEFFYNNYDRYGDIIPIIDTINKEVSFYFSENLGVNEGLTIEQGNYLKSLSENENFDDVVTRLYIYGKDNISINSKNPTGVDYIEDFSFYMYGFERDEEGNVISHSPYMSDELCIAIEEYNELLESKDGQFTILLDQKSTLQSEQTTLKNELFELETELKIIEDNIDTAVAVGDDLSDLNEQKAEKENQVVDKEDEIIAKQAEIENVEIQISELQSEVAVENNFAEELIIERNRFIKEQVWQDSNYSSADDLYEEGVERLKRLSQPIISYEIDSIDFLNALNTPHDWNRLKLGGIITVRYSNLGIDLKAKVIKIEHEIDGNKLKLTIANHKDIKNGFLKFADLLQRAVSTSTTVDMSKFKWDLAEETNTEMRQLLEQEWDANKRAILSGKDLNYSLDERGLTLKSPADDLNYLRAVHNVLAITNDGGNTFKNAITSQGVIAERLWGQIIAGENLTIQNEAGTFTFDKDGATLDGATLTIIGGLSEGNLDSGFVESINTLQTEISKFSDDGFIQFAESENLKINLNQVKSESVDFIDAANKLEITTEKTNYENALTTLESEIKNWIDQINYPMVVTEENRININSKFDDVQNKKSKLINKIMSVREQAAKDYTDANGFPFDNWEYSDTTLIDGGQIKSGTIEAESILAGILVGFTIKSKKNDQPNRVEIAEDKIEIIGEEEYTRIAIEADPHSINFYNQDSNGNEKKVLSMYSSYSSETGYESASVMSYGNYSISTYKNEDTIAPGSLRLHSSGRLSLFSEEPASITGVGSVSISSGVGGDLFLTGDTTLIGDFLAIGGTKNAGVLTSLGYVGVSAYETAEYYFGDIGKGEVSSGECRIDIDNLFKETVNTEVEYHVFLTAYGSGTIYLSERHTDYFIVRGDDIQFAYEIKAKRKDFEDYRLEVYDI
;
A
#
# COMPACT_ATOMS: atom_id res chain seq x y z
N MET A 1 27.90 9.33 49.93
CA MET A 1 28.22 7.88 50.06
C MET A 1 27.20 7.27 50.99
N LEU A 2 26.25 6.49 50.46
CA LEU A 2 25.62 5.44 51.23
C LEU A 2 26.65 4.31 51.42
N ALA A 3 26.56 3.56 52.52
CA ALA A 3 27.43 2.40 52.71
C ALA A 3 26.96 1.26 51.80
N VAL A 4 27.87 0.64 51.07
CA VAL A 4 27.56 -0.58 50.30
C VAL A 4 27.35 -1.73 51.28
N ASP A 5 26.15 -2.29 51.28
CA ASP A 5 25.83 -3.47 52.08
C ASP A 5 26.13 -4.74 51.27
N PHE A 6 27.35 -5.25 51.43
CA PHE A 6 27.85 -6.46 50.77
C PHE A 6 27.10 -7.75 51.14
N ASN A 7 26.05 -7.69 51.97
CA ASN A 7 25.17 -8.83 52.27
C ASN A 7 23.98 -8.95 51.31
N ASN A 8 23.70 -7.93 50.49
CA ASN A 8 22.61 -7.91 49.52
C ASN A 8 23.19 -7.91 48.08
N GLU A 9 23.18 -9.07 47.43
CA GLU A 9 23.46 -9.19 45.99
C GLU A 9 22.16 -9.09 45.17
N PRO A 10 22.19 -8.52 43.94
CA PRO A 10 21.07 -8.56 43.00
C PRO A 10 20.58 -9.98 42.71
N GLU A 11 19.28 -10.13 42.46
CA GLU A 11 18.69 -11.40 42.05
C GLU A 11 19.16 -11.80 40.65
N LYS A 12 20.01 -12.82 40.58
CA LYS A 12 20.67 -13.25 39.34
C LYS A 12 19.70 -13.99 38.43
N VAL A 13 19.58 -13.52 37.19
CA VAL A 13 18.81 -14.19 36.14
C VAL A 13 19.37 -15.59 35.86
N GLN A 14 18.49 -16.58 35.83
CA GLN A 14 18.80 -17.96 35.43
C GLN A 14 17.90 -18.40 34.28
N LEU A 15 18.48 -19.08 33.28
CA LEU A 15 17.78 -19.61 32.12
C LEU A 15 17.75 -21.14 32.18
N TYR A 16 16.54 -21.70 32.12
CA TYR A 16 16.31 -23.15 32.16
C TYR A 16 15.76 -23.63 30.83
N LEU A 17 16.48 -24.52 30.14
CA LEU A 17 15.96 -25.18 28.95
C LEU A 17 14.92 -26.22 29.36
N CYS A 18 13.74 -26.11 28.77
CA CYS A 18 12.58 -26.96 28.99
C CYS A 18 12.07 -27.51 27.65
N LYS A 19 11.41 -28.66 27.70
CA LYS A 19 10.60 -29.17 26.59
C LYS A 19 9.30 -28.36 26.44
N PRO A 20 8.54 -28.53 25.33
CA PRO A 20 7.18 -28.01 25.19
C PRO A 20 6.23 -28.42 26.33
N ASP A 21 6.43 -29.63 26.90
CA ASP A 21 5.70 -30.12 28.07
C ASP A 21 6.14 -29.46 29.42
N ARG A 22 6.97 -28.41 29.35
CA ARG A 22 7.58 -27.66 30.47
C ARG A 22 8.54 -28.46 31.36
N THR A 23 8.84 -29.71 31.04
CA THR A 23 9.89 -30.48 31.74
C THR A 23 11.24 -29.80 31.53
N THR A 24 11.84 -29.29 32.61
CA THR A 24 13.22 -28.79 32.59
C THR A 24 14.19 -29.92 32.30
N ILE A 25 15.07 -29.71 31.31
CA ILE A 25 16.07 -30.68 30.85
C ILE A 25 17.52 -30.20 31.03
N ALA A 26 17.75 -28.88 31.10
CA ALA A 26 19.07 -28.32 31.39
C ALA A 26 18.97 -26.94 32.08
N VAL A 27 20.08 -26.50 32.66
CA VAL A 27 20.27 -25.12 33.16
C VAL A 27 21.40 -24.52 32.34
N LEU A 28 21.13 -23.41 31.65
CA LEU A 28 22.06 -22.79 30.72
C LEU A 28 22.98 -21.82 31.48
N HIS A 29 23.93 -22.40 32.21
CA HIS A 29 24.90 -21.66 33.03
C HIS A 29 25.93 -20.90 32.19
N GLU A 30 26.12 -21.32 30.93
CA GLU A 30 27.05 -20.77 29.94
C GLU A 30 26.40 -19.76 28.98
N ALA A 31 25.11 -19.45 29.15
CA ALA A 31 24.42 -18.44 28.36
C ALA A 31 24.96 -17.03 28.68
N ARG A 32 25.46 -16.35 27.66
CA ARG A 32 25.91 -14.95 27.70
C ARG A 32 25.10 -14.07 26.74
N ASP A 33 25.44 -12.78 26.71
CA ASP A 33 24.80 -11.76 25.87
C ASP A 33 23.28 -11.71 26.04
N ARG A 34 22.82 -11.97 27.28
CA ARG A 34 21.40 -12.13 27.60
C ARG A 34 20.70 -10.78 27.58
N ARG A 35 19.70 -10.64 26.71
CA ARG A 35 18.86 -9.46 26.57
C ARG A 35 17.40 -9.84 26.72
N ILE A 36 16.64 -9.07 27.48
CA ILE A 36 15.20 -9.27 27.66
C ILE A 36 14.45 -7.97 27.39
N THR A 37 13.37 -8.07 26.63
CA THR A 37 12.53 -6.95 26.19
C THR A 37 11.10 -7.21 26.62
N PHE A 38 10.62 -6.50 27.63
CA PHE A 38 9.25 -6.57 28.10
C PHE A 38 8.39 -5.51 27.39
N ASN A 39 7.24 -5.92 26.83
CA ASN A 39 6.35 -5.07 26.04
C ASN A 39 4.96 -5.02 26.69
N TYR A 40 4.52 -3.83 27.14
CA TYR A 40 3.24 -3.65 27.83
C TYR A 40 2.05 -3.87 26.88
N GLY A 41 1.16 -4.80 27.21
CA GLY A 41 0.06 -5.18 26.30
C GLY A 41 0.54 -5.81 24.99
N GLY A 42 1.70 -6.48 24.98
CA GLY A 42 2.28 -7.11 23.80
C GLY A 42 2.87 -8.50 24.06
N VAL A 43 3.76 -8.93 23.16
CA VAL A 43 4.56 -10.16 23.32
C VAL A 43 5.98 -9.79 23.73
N SER A 44 6.44 -10.26 24.89
CA SER A 44 7.82 -10.03 25.35
C SER A 44 8.83 -10.89 24.59
N GLN A 45 10.11 -10.50 24.61
CA GLN A 45 11.19 -11.17 23.88
C GLN A 45 12.40 -11.44 24.78
N LEU A 46 13.12 -12.53 24.50
CA LEU A 46 14.35 -12.94 25.19
C LEU A 46 15.37 -13.45 24.15
N SER A 47 16.57 -12.89 24.14
CA SER A 47 17.69 -13.38 23.33
C SER A 47 18.92 -13.69 24.17
N PHE A 48 19.71 -14.68 23.78
CA PHE A 48 20.99 -15.01 24.40
C PHE A 48 21.87 -15.82 23.44
N THR A 49 23.15 -15.95 23.77
CA THR A 49 24.12 -16.71 22.98
C THR A 49 24.75 -17.82 23.82
N LEU A 50 24.97 -18.98 23.22
CA LEU A 50 25.68 -20.12 23.79
C LEU A 50 26.96 -20.38 22.98
N PRO A 51 28.14 -20.51 23.61
CA PRO A 51 29.33 -20.95 22.90
C PRO A 51 29.18 -22.43 22.52
N THR A 52 29.67 -22.81 21.34
CA THR A 52 29.69 -24.22 20.89
C THR A 52 30.59 -25.10 21.74
N LYS A 53 31.57 -24.52 22.44
CA LYS A 53 32.52 -25.21 23.32
C LYS A 53 32.57 -24.55 24.68
N ILE A 54 32.75 -25.35 25.72
CA ILE A 54 32.90 -24.90 27.11
C ILE A 54 34.17 -25.47 27.71
N MET A 55 34.79 -24.73 28.64
CA MET A 55 35.98 -25.19 29.34
C MET A 55 35.60 -26.09 30.52
N GLN A 56 35.96 -27.36 30.47
CA GLN A 56 35.85 -28.29 31.59
C GLN A 56 37.23 -28.86 31.94
N ASP A 57 37.60 -28.84 33.23
CA ASP A 57 38.89 -29.35 33.72
C ASP A 57 40.13 -28.77 32.99
N PHE A 58 40.01 -27.53 32.50
CA PHE A 58 40.95 -26.75 31.67
C PHE A 58 41.10 -27.20 30.20
N GLU A 59 40.29 -28.14 29.71
CA GLU A 59 40.21 -28.52 28.29
C GLU A 59 38.91 -27.99 27.64
N PRO A 60 38.93 -27.58 26.36
CA PRO A 60 37.73 -27.22 25.63
C PRO A 60 36.97 -28.47 25.18
N ILE A 61 35.72 -28.62 25.63
CA ILE A 61 34.80 -29.69 25.22
C ILE A 61 33.59 -29.13 24.48
N ASP A 62 32.99 -29.92 23.59
CA ASP A 62 31.76 -29.53 22.90
C ASP A 62 30.62 -29.33 23.92
N ASN A 63 29.88 -28.22 23.81
CA ASN A 63 28.82 -27.86 24.74
C ASN A 63 27.63 -28.83 24.61
N PRO A 64 27.27 -29.59 25.68
CA PRO A 64 26.21 -30.59 25.62
C PRO A 64 24.81 -30.01 25.42
N HIS A 65 24.60 -28.70 25.61
CA HIS A 65 23.30 -28.05 25.45
C HIS A 65 23.01 -27.64 23.99
N ILE A 66 24.02 -27.38 23.17
CA ILE A 66 23.87 -26.98 21.74
C ILE A 66 22.95 -27.90 20.91
N PRO A 67 23.05 -29.26 20.98
CA PRO A 67 22.15 -30.18 20.29
C PRO A 67 20.76 -30.37 20.96
N LEU A 68 20.56 -29.79 22.15
CA LEU A 68 19.28 -29.74 22.84
C LEU A 68 18.45 -28.50 22.46
N ILE A 69 19.11 -27.38 22.11
CA ILE A 69 18.47 -26.15 21.60
C ILE A 69 17.84 -26.40 20.23
N ARG A 70 16.51 -26.25 20.16
CA ARG A 70 15.62 -26.53 19.02
C ARG A 70 14.49 -25.50 19.01
N GLY A 71 13.87 -25.28 17.85
CA GLY A 71 12.58 -24.57 17.79
C GLY A 71 11.51 -25.26 18.64
N ASP A 72 10.48 -24.51 19.04
CA ASP A 72 9.37 -24.90 19.91
C ASP A 72 9.74 -25.34 21.34
N TYR A 73 11.03 -25.51 21.66
CA TYR A 73 11.47 -25.76 23.03
C TYR A 73 11.36 -24.47 23.86
N LEU A 74 11.18 -24.61 25.16
CA LEU A 74 10.90 -23.49 26.05
C LEU A 74 12.14 -23.07 26.83
N ILE A 75 12.34 -21.76 27.00
CA ILE A 75 13.26 -21.20 27.98
C ILE A 75 12.43 -20.66 29.13
N ARG A 76 12.62 -21.20 30.34
CA ARG A 76 12.09 -20.57 31.55
C ARG A 76 13.14 -19.60 32.08
N TYR A 77 12.84 -18.32 31.98
CA TYR A 77 13.54 -17.24 32.68
C TYR A 77 13.10 -17.23 34.14
N GLU A 78 14.04 -17.13 35.06
CA GLU A 78 13.79 -16.88 36.49
C GLU A 78 14.64 -15.73 37.01
N LYS A 79 14.01 -14.80 37.75
CA LYS A 79 14.66 -13.73 38.50
C LYS A 79 13.96 -13.60 39.85
N GLY A 80 14.57 -14.11 40.91
CA GLY A 80 13.98 -14.12 42.25
C GLY A 80 12.68 -14.92 42.34
N HIS A 81 11.56 -14.21 42.49
CA HIS A 81 10.21 -14.77 42.46
C HIS A 81 9.54 -14.71 41.08
N GLU A 82 10.04 -13.89 40.16
CA GLU A 82 9.54 -13.78 38.79
C GLU A 82 9.96 -15.00 37.97
N LYS A 83 9.01 -15.60 37.26
CA LYS A 83 9.22 -16.77 36.39
C LYS A 83 8.37 -16.60 35.13
N ILE A 84 9.00 -16.69 33.96
CA ILE A 84 8.35 -16.48 32.66
C ILE A 84 8.83 -17.55 31.68
N TYR A 85 7.91 -18.12 30.90
CA TYR A 85 8.26 -19.01 29.79
C TYR A 85 8.31 -18.26 28.47
N PHE A 86 9.37 -18.50 27.70
CA PHE A 86 9.53 -18.08 26.31
C PHE A 86 9.68 -19.33 25.43
N ILE A 87 9.25 -19.26 24.17
CA ILE A 87 9.39 -20.29 23.13
C ILE A 87 10.57 -19.90 22.24
N ILE A 88 11.49 -20.84 21.98
CA ILE A 88 12.58 -20.64 21.02
C ILE A 88 12.00 -20.58 19.61
N THR A 89 12.15 -19.42 18.96
CA THR A 89 11.65 -19.17 17.60
C THR A 89 12.76 -19.26 16.54
N ASN A 90 13.97 -18.75 16.85
CA ASN A 90 15.10 -18.73 15.92
C ASN A 90 16.40 -19.16 16.63
N PRO A 91 16.87 -20.41 16.45
CA PRO A 91 18.13 -20.90 16.99
C PRO A 91 19.23 -21.00 15.90
N GLU A 92 19.88 -19.88 15.62
CA GLU A 92 20.91 -19.73 14.57
C GLU A 92 22.32 -20.11 15.06
N VAL A 93 23.17 -20.64 14.16
CA VAL A 93 24.60 -20.89 14.44
C VAL A 93 25.44 -19.90 13.64
N ASN A 94 26.17 -19.05 14.36
CA ASN A 94 26.97 -17.95 13.84
C ASN A 94 28.47 -18.23 14.03
N THR A 95 29.30 -17.71 13.12
CA THR A 95 30.75 -17.93 13.15
C THR A 95 31.51 -16.62 12.92
N SER A 96 32.32 -16.21 13.90
CA SER A 96 33.12 -14.98 13.84
C SER A 96 34.50 -15.21 14.46
N ASP A 97 35.56 -14.68 13.81
CA ASP A 97 36.96 -14.75 14.25
C ASP A 97 37.51 -16.14 14.64
N GLY A 98 36.83 -17.21 14.19
CA GLY A 98 37.20 -18.61 14.45
C GLY A 98 36.52 -19.23 15.67
N GLU A 99 35.67 -18.50 16.38
CA GLU A 99 34.73 -19.08 17.35
C GLU A 99 33.38 -19.37 16.68
N GLU A 100 32.79 -20.51 17.02
CA GLU A 100 31.45 -20.92 16.60
C GLU A 100 30.49 -20.71 17.78
N GLU A 101 29.37 -20.04 17.56
CA GLU A 101 28.39 -19.67 18.59
C GLU A 101 26.97 -19.99 18.13
N LYS A 102 26.05 -20.17 19.08
CA LYS A 102 24.63 -20.39 18.80
C LYS A 102 23.79 -19.30 19.44
N THR A 103 23.30 -18.38 18.61
CA THR A 103 22.36 -17.32 18.99
C THR A 103 20.96 -17.92 19.11
N VAL A 104 20.19 -17.53 20.12
CA VAL A 104 18.85 -18.06 20.37
C VAL A 104 17.89 -16.92 20.67
N GLU A 105 16.93 -16.72 19.78
CA GLU A 105 15.83 -15.76 19.94
C GLU A 105 14.55 -16.48 20.38
N CYS A 106 13.86 -15.90 21.36
CA CYS A 106 12.65 -16.46 21.95
C CYS A 106 11.55 -15.41 22.11
N MET A 107 10.31 -15.80 21.83
CA MET A 107 9.09 -15.02 22.07
C MET A 107 8.37 -15.51 23.32
N GLU A 108 7.65 -14.65 24.03
CA GLU A 108 6.87 -15.04 25.22
C GLU A 108 5.79 -16.11 24.89
N LEU A 109 5.43 -16.96 25.87
CA LEU A 109 4.70 -18.22 25.64
C LEU A 109 3.38 -18.08 24.85
N GLN A 110 2.67 -16.95 24.94
CA GLN A 110 1.46 -16.69 24.16
C GLN A 110 1.69 -16.75 22.64
N TYR A 111 2.94 -16.65 22.17
CA TYR A 111 3.30 -16.84 20.75
C TYR A 111 2.94 -18.24 20.21
N GLU A 112 2.68 -19.25 21.06
CA GLU A 112 2.13 -20.55 20.60
C GLU A 112 0.72 -20.42 19.97
N TRP A 113 0.02 -19.31 20.22
CA TRP A 113 -1.28 -19.00 19.60
C TRP A 113 -1.17 -18.74 18.10
N LYS A 114 0.01 -18.30 17.61
CA LYS A 114 0.27 -18.07 16.17
C LYS A 114 0.02 -19.30 15.30
N ASN A 115 0.14 -20.49 15.88
CA ASN A 115 -0.10 -21.77 15.20
C ASN A 115 -1.55 -22.27 15.34
N LYS A 116 -2.52 -21.41 15.65
CA LYS A 116 -3.94 -21.75 15.87
C LYS A 116 -4.84 -20.88 14.97
N LEU A 117 -5.35 -21.45 13.87
CA LEU A 117 -6.21 -20.68 12.95
C LEU A 117 -7.61 -20.41 13.52
N ILE A 118 -8.05 -19.17 13.37
CA ILE A 118 -9.44 -18.70 13.43
C ILE A 118 -9.94 -18.61 11.98
N ARG A 119 -11.16 -19.08 11.71
CA ARG A 119 -11.74 -19.12 10.35
C ARG A 119 -13.25 -18.96 10.41
N ASN A 120 -13.80 -18.18 9.49
CA ASN A 120 -15.22 -17.86 9.36
C ASN A 120 -15.86 -17.50 10.71
N TYR A 121 -15.17 -16.67 11.51
CA TYR A 121 -15.60 -16.35 12.86
C TYR A 121 -16.56 -15.16 12.86
N THR A 122 -17.85 -15.47 12.98
CA THR A 122 -18.96 -14.52 12.81
C THR A 122 -19.88 -14.47 14.02
N GLY A 123 -20.53 -13.34 14.23
CA GLY A 123 -21.61 -13.17 15.22
C GLY A 123 -21.28 -12.16 16.32
N THR A 124 -22.28 -11.80 17.13
CA THR A 124 -22.22 -10.71 18.10
C THR A 124 -22.09 -11.26 19.53
N LYS A 125 -20.87 -11.21 20.10
CA LYS A 125 -20.52 -11.88 21.36
C LYS A 125 -19.82 -10.96 22.36
N LYS A 126 -19.85 -11.35 23.64
CA LYS A 126 -18.98 -10.78 24.68
C LYS A 126 -17.53 -11.21 24.46
N LEU A 127 -16.56 -10.47 25.02
CA LEU A 127 -15.16 -10.90 25.02
C LEU A 127 -14.99 -12.30 25.65
N TYR A 128 -15.77 -12.58 26.69
CA TYR A 128 -15.83 -13.84 27.41
C TYR A 128 -17.21 -13.94 28.05
N ASP A 129 -17.74 -15.15 28.20
CA ASP A 129 -18.86 -15.39 29.10
C ASP A 129 -18.47 -16.39 30.18
N SER A 130 -18.97 -16.16 31.40
CA SER A 130 -18.74 -17.00 32.58
C SER A 130 -19.96 -17.84 32.96
N SER A 131 -21.03 -17.77 32.15
CA SER A 131 -22.28 -18.50 32.34
C SER A 131 -22.17 -19.98 31.91
N ILE A 132 -23.30 -20.69 31.93
CA ILE A 132 -23.40 -22.09 31.48
C ILE A 132 -23.42 -22.19 29.95
N ASP A 133 -23.71 -21.09 29.25
CA ASP A 133 -23.92 -21.07 27.81
C ASP A 133 -22.59 -20.82 27.03
N ASP A 134 -21.51 -20.45 27.72
CA ASP A 134 -20.14 -20.30 27.20
C ASP A 134 -20.00 -19.35 25.97
N ASP A 135 -20.96 -18.45 25.74
CA ASP A 135 -21.11 -17.68 24.48
C ASP A 135 -20.23 -16.41 24.39
N GLY A 136 -18.91 -16.59 24.56
CA GLY A 136 -17.92 -15.52 24.49
C GLY A 136 -16.78 -15.79 23.50
N VAL A 137 -16.18 -14.73 22.97
CA VAL A 137 -15.10 -14.80 21.97
C VAL A 137 -13.92 -15.64 22.45
N LEU A 138 -13.46 -15.43 23.69
CA LEU A 138 -12.36 -16.20 24.25
C LEU A 138 -12.75 -17.67 24.50
N ASN A 139 -14.03 -17.96 24.77
CA ASN A 139 -14.54 -19.32 24.91
C ASN A 139 -14.40 -20.08 23.56
N ASP A 140 -14.89 -19.49 22.47
CA ASP A 140 -14.80 -20.07 21.10
C ASP A 140 -13.38 -20.18 20.55
N THR A 141 -12.49 -19.26 20.93
CA THR A 141 -11.19 -19.06 20.30
C THR A 141 -10.04 -19.56 21.18
N LEU A 142 -9.70 -18.82 22.23
CA LEU A 142 -8.58 -19.13 23.13
C LEU A 142 -8.80 -20.44 23.89
N LEU A 143 -9.94 -20.60 24.55
CA LEU A 143 -10.23 -21.73 25.44
C LEU A 143 -10.53 -23.02 24.67
N ALA A 144 -11.14 -22.94 23.48
CA ALA A 144 -11.41 -24.11 22.64
C ALA A 144 -10.16 -24.65 21.91
N LYS A 145 -9.16 -23.79 21.62
CA LYS A 145 -7.99 -24.16 20.77
C LYS A 145 -6.69 -24.35 21.56
N THR A 146 -6.69 -24.03 22.86
CA THR A 146 -5.50 -24.06 23.73
C THR A 146 -5.83 -24.60 25.13
N ASP A 147 -4.83 -24.77 25.97
CA ASP A 147 -4.94 -25.07 27.40
C ASP A 147 -4.87 -23.82 28.31
N TRP A 148 -5.00 -22.62 27.74
CA TRP A 148 -5.10 -21.36 28.49
C TRP A 148 -6.49 -21.14 29.11
N LYS A 149 -6.56 -20.17 30.03
CA LYS A 149 -7.77 -19.83 30.81
C LYS A 149 -7.92 -18.32 30.99
N VAL A 150 -9.17 -17.86 31.10
CA VAL A 150 -9.47 -16.52 31.61
C VAL A 150 -9.45 -16.57 33.14
N LYS A 151 -8.72 -15.62 33.76
CA LYS A 151 -8.53 -15.49 35.21
C LYS A 151 -9.33 -14.34 35.80
N TYR A 152 -9.46 -13.24 35.06
CA TYR A 152 -10.17 -12.02 35.47
C TYR A 152 -10.50 -11.15 34.26
N ILE A 153 -11.65 -10.48 34.28
CA ILE A 153 -12.05 -9.44 33.35
C ILE A 153 -12.70 -8.32 34.17
N ASP A 154 -12.43 -7.05 33.82
CA ASP A 154 -13.10 -5.90 34.43
C ASP A 154 -14.62 -5.94 34.12
N PRO A 155 -15.52 -5.84 35.13
CA PRO A 155 -16.97 -5.95 34.93
C PRO A 155 -17.55 -4.99 33.87
N SER A 156 -16.88 -3.88 33.60
CA SER A 156 -17.30 -2.88 32.61
C SER A 156 -17.01 -3.32 31.16
N ILE A 157 -16.27 -4.42 30.98
CA ILE A 157 -16.06 -5.14 29.71
C ILE A 157 -17.13 -6.23 29.54
N GLU A 158 -17.51 -6.93 30.61
CA GLU A 158 -18.42 -8.11 30.58
C GLU A 158 -19.86 -7.79 30.10
N LEU A 159 -20.23 -6.51 30.11
CA LEU A 159 -21.52 -6.01 29.57
C LEU A 159 -21.48 -5.66 28.08
N LYS A 160 -20.29 -5.54 27.47
CA LYS A 160 -20.14 -5.14 26.07
C LYS A 160 -20.18 -6.34 25.13
N TYR A 161 -20.92 -6.18 24.03
CA TYR A 161 -20.96 -7.12 22.92
C TYR A 161 -20.26 -6.49 21.70
N ARG A 162 -19.64 -7.35 20.87
CA ARG A 162 -19.07 -6.98 19.58
C ARG A 162 -19.37 -8.06 18.54
N THR A 163 -19.70 -7.61 17.34
CA THR A 163 -19.83 -8.38 16.10
C THR A 163 -18.45 -8.66 15.52
N PHE A 164 -18.28 -9.86 14.98
CA PHE A 164 -17.07 -10.31 14.30
C PHE A 164 -17.39 -10.77 12.88
N ASP A 165 -16.40 -10.66 11.99
CA ASP A 165 -16.51 -11.14 10.61
C ASP A 165 -15.16 -11.65 10.06
N GLU A 166 -14.44 -12.41 10.87
CA GLU A 166 -13.06 -12.77 10.56
C GLU A 166 -13.01 -14.01 9.65
N THR A 167 -12.79 -13.80 8.34
CA THR A 167 -12.70 -14.90 7.36
C THR A 167 -11.54 -15.86 7.68
N GLN A 168 -10.33 -15.37 7.91
CA GLN A 168 -9.20 -16.16 8.39
C GLN A 168 -8.09 -15.28 8.98
N THR A 169 -7.59 -15.66 10.17
CA THR A 169 -6.43 -15.09 10.85
C THR A 169 -5.89 -16.12 11.85
N ASP A 170 -4.70 -15.94 12.42
CA ASP A 170 -4.23 -16.77 13.54
C ASP A 170 -4.72 -16.24 14.90
N LEU A 171 -4.71 -17.07 15.96
CA LEU A 171 -5.23 -16.69 17.27
C LEU A 171 -4.40 -15.61 17.97
N LEU A 172 -3.09 -15.47 17.68
CA LEU A 172 -2.28 -14.40 18.25
C LEU A 172 -2.69 -13.07 17.62
N GLU A 173 -2.72 -13.01 16.30
CA GLU A 173 -3.18 -11.83 15.54
C GLU A 173 -4.64 -11.49 15.89
N PHE A 174 -5.56 -12.46 15.80
CA PHE A 174 -6.96 -12.29 16.18
C PHE A 174 -7.12 -11.75 17.60
N PHE A 175 -6.34 -12.26 18.57
CA PHE A 175 -6.43 -11.81 19.95
C PHE A 175 -5.98 -10.34 20.07
N TYR A 176 -4.79 -10.01 19.57
CA TYR A 176 -4.22 -8.67 19.75
C TYR A 176 -4.91 -7.61 18.89
N ASN A 177 -5.39 -7.93 17.69
CA ASN A 177 -6.11 -6.97 16.84
C ASN A 177 -7.54 -6.68 17.33
N ASN A 178 -8.16 -7.56 18.14
CA ASN A 178 -9.59 -7.48 18.43
C ASN A 178 -9.98 -7.23 19.88
N TYR A 179 -9.11 -7.40 20.88
CA TYR A 179 -9.49 -7.08 22.26
C TYR A 179 -9.87 -5.59 22.42
N ASP A 180 -9.20 -4.70 21.67
CA ASP A 180 -9.44 -3.25 21.71
C ASP A 180 -10.80 -2.83 21.15
N ARG A 181 -11.51 -3.70 20.41
CA ARG A 181 -12.91 -3.44 20.02
C ARG A 181 -13.79 -3.20 21.25
N TYR A 182 -13.46 -3.81 22.41
CA TYR A 182 -14.20 -3.63 23.66
C TYR A 182 -13.83 -2.34 24.46
N GLY A 183 -12.90 -1.52 23.94
CA GLY A 183 -12.40 -0.29 24.56
C GLY A 183 -10.93 -0.38 24.96
N ASP A 184 -10.39 0.64 25.64
CA ASP A 184 -8.97 0.70 26.03
C ASP A 184 -8.62 -0.28 27.17
N ILE A 185 -8.49 -1.55 26.80
CA ILE A 185 -8.21 -2.67 27.71
C ILE A 185 -6.82 -3.25 27.44
N ILE A 186 -6.23 -3.84 28.47
CA ILE A 186 -4.89 -4.42 28.42
C ILE A 186 -4.93 -5.89 28.86
N PRO A 187 -4.42 -6.81 28.03
CA PRO A 187 -4.21 -8.20 28.42
C PRO A 187 -2.97 -8.33 29.31
N ILE A 188 -3.11 -9.05 30.42
CA ILE A 188 -2.03 -9.46 31.32
C ILE A 188 -1.86 -10.98 31.21
N ILE A 189 -0.66 -11.42 30.87
CA ILE A 189 -0.33 -12.82 30.55
C ILE A 189 0.40 -13.48 31.72
N ASP A 190 -0.17 -14.57 32.25
CA ASP A 190 0.44 -15.43 33.26
C ASP A 190 0.96 -16.71 32.56
N THR A 191 2.18 -16.64 32.04
CA THR A 191 2.82 -17.76 31.34
C THR A 191 3.05 -18.98 32.24
N ILE A 192 2.99 -18.85 33.58
CA ILE A 192 3.15 -20.00 34.49
C ILE A 192 1.86 -20.80 34.56
N ASN A 193 0.72 -20.15 34.81
CA ASN A 193 -0.57 -20.83 34.97
C ASN A 193 -1.31 -21.04 33.64
N LYS A 194 -0.81 -20.45 32.54
CA LYS A 194 -1.54 -20.25 31.27
C LYS A 194 -2.85 -19.50 31.50
N GLU A 195 -2.76 -18.38 32.18
CA GLU A 195 -3.91 -17.55 32.54
C GLU A 195 -3.81 -16.17 31.89
N VAL A 196 -4.95 -15.62 31.47
CA VAL A 196 -5.09 -14.28 30.89
C VAL A 196 -6.04 -13.45 31.74
N SER A 197 -5.68 -12.19 31.99
CA SER A 197 -6.56 -11.21 32.65
C SER A 197 -6.70 -9.94 31.83
N PHE A 198 -7.87 -9.30 31.87
CA PHE A 198 -8.14 -8.02 31.18
C PHE A 198 -8.58 -6.94 32.17
N TYR A 199 -8.03 -5.74 31.99
CA TYR A 199 -8.33 -4.55 32.78
C TYR A 199 -8.38 -3.33 31.85
N PHE A 200 -9.12 -2.28 32.18
CA PHE A 200 -8.94 -0.99 31.51
C PHE A 200 -7.54 -0.42 31.80
N SER A 201 -6.96 0.31 30.84
CA SER A 201 -5.59 0.82 30.98
C SER A 201 -5.45 1.80 32.16
N GLU A 202 -6.48 2.58 32.46
CA GLU A 202 -6.58 3.47 33.62
C GLU A 202 -6.53 2.73 34.98
N ASN A 203 -7.11 1.52 35.04
CA ASN A 203 -7.13 0.68 36.23
C ASN A 203 -5.80 -0.08 36.45
N LEU A 204 -4.84 0.05 35.53
CA LEU A 204 -3.50 -0.56 35.62
C LEU A 204 -2.39 0.47 35.83
N GLY A 205 -1.65 0.29 36.92
CA GLY A 205 -0.39 0.98 37.19
C GLY A 205 -0.26 1.38 38.65
N VAL A 206 0.78 0.88 39.32
CA VAL A 206 1.13 1.30 40.68
C VAL A 206 2.33 2.24 40.61
N ASN A 207 2.26 3.36 41.34
CA ASN A 207 3.42 4.21 41.57
C ASN A 207 4.20 3.71 42.79
N GLU A 208 5.22 2.88 42.55
CA GLU A 208 6.07 2.29 43.60
C GLU A 208 7.12 3.28 44.17
N GLY A 209 7.07 4.56 43.73
CA GLY A 209 7.94 5.64 44.18
C GLY A 209 9.27 5.75 43.42
N LEU A 210 9.47 5.01 42.32
CA LEU A 210 10.67 5.12 41.49
C LEU A 210 10.74 6.50 40.81
N THR A 211 11.89 7.15 40.96
CA THR A 211 12.22 8.43 40.33
C THR A 211 13.53 8.30 39.55
N ILE A 212 13.50 8.64 38.27
CA ILE A 212 14.66 8.67 37.37
C ILE A 212 14.90 10.13 37.02
N GLU A 213 16.02 10.69 37.46
CA GLU A 213 16.29 12.13 37.34
C GLU A 213 17.76 12.44 37.05
N GLN A 214 18.06 13.64 36.56
CA GLN A 214 19.43 14.03 36.21
C GLN A 214 20.38 13.91 37.43
N GLY A 215 21.33 12.96 37.38
CA GLY A 215 22.23 12.63 38.49
C GLY A 215 21.77 11.47 39.37
N ASN A 216 20.56 10.93 39.16
CA ASN A 216 20.06 9.69 39.77
C ASN A 216 19.40 8.78 38.70
N TYR A 217 20.14 7.76 38.28
CA TYR A 217 19.80 6.78 37.24
C TYR A 217 19.72 7.30 35.79
N LEU A 218 19.27 8.53 35.53
CA LEU A 218 19.17 9.05 34.16
C LEU A 218 20.55 9.30 33.51
N LYS A 219 20.81 8.68 32.35
CA LYS A 219 21.96 9.03 31.48
C LYS A 219 21.53 9.98 30.36
N SER A 220 20.51 9.59 29.60
CA SER A 220 19.92 10.38 28.51
C SER A 220 18.42 10.18 28.42
N LEU A 221 17.74 11.17 27.86
CA LEU A 221 16.32 11.22 27.58
C LEU A 221 16.17 11.65 26.12
N SER A 222 15.40 10.91 25.33
CA SER A 222 14.88 11.34 24.02
C SER A 222 13.38 11.50 24.14
N GLU A 223 12.84 12.58 23.57
CA GLU A 223 11.42 12.86 23.44
C GLU A 223 11.07 12.69 21.97
N ASN A 224 10.20 11.73 21.68
CA ASN A 224 9.85 11.28 20.34
C ASN A 224 8.35 11.53 20.15
N GLU A 225 8.01 12.65 19.52
CA GLU A 225 6.65 13.06 19.15
C GLU A 225 6.33 12.57 17.73
N ASN A 226 5.25 11.79 17.53
CA ASN A 226 4.80 11.43 16.19
C ASN A 226 3.62 12.28 15.71
N PHE A 227 3.81 12.97 14.60
CA PHE A 227 2.82 13.83 13.95
C PHE A 227 2.10 13.16 12.76
N ASP A 228 2.59 12.01 12.29
CA ASP A 228 2.05 11.33 11.11
C ASP A 228 0.68 10.71 11.39
N ASP A 229 0.46 10.24 12.62
CA ASP A 229 -0.80 9.63 13.08
C ASP A 229 -1.91 10.64 13.44
N VAL A 230 -1.63 11.95 13.38
CA VAL A 230 -2.57 12.99 13.84
C VAL A 230 -3.73 13.18 12.85
N VAL A 231 -4.97 13.11 13.33
CA VAL A 231 -6.20 13.29 12.55
C VAL A 231 -7.02 14.42 13.16
N THR A 232 -7.40 15.42 12.36
CA THR A 232 -8.29 16.50 12.80
C THR A 232 -9.69 16.41 12.20
N ARG A 233 -9.92 15.52 11.23
CA ARG A 233 -11.23 15.23 10.65
C ARG A 233 -11.46 13.73 10.57
N LEU A 234 -12.50 13.24 11.24
CA LEU A 234 -12.85 11.82 11.26
C LEU A 234 -14.22 11.62 10.59
N TYR A 235 -14.23 10.91 9.45
CA TYR A 235 -15.43 10.38 8.79
C TYR A 235 -15.91 9.13 9.52
N ILE A 236 -17.21 9.02 9.80
CA ILE A 236 -17.74 8.01 10.73
C ILE A 236 -18.94 7.26 10.15
N TYR A 237 -18.79 5.94 10.03
CA TYR A 237 -19.83 5.03 9.53
C TYR A 237 -20.00 3.80 10.44
N GLY A 238 -21.25 3.43 10.72
CA GLY A 238 -21.63 2.29 11.53
C GLY A 238 -22.03 1.06 10.71
N LYS A 239 -22.88 0.21 11.30
CA LYS A 239 -23.53 -0.92 10.63
C LYS A 239 -24.39 -0.41 9.46
N ASP A 240 -24.48 -1.20 8.39
CA ASP A 240 -25.32 -0.93 7.21
C ASP A 240 -25.08 0.46 6.58
N ASN A 241 -23.87 1.00 6.73
CA ASN A 241 -23.46 2.36 6.36
C ASN A 241 -24.29 3.49 7.00
N ILE A 242 -24.85 3.26 8.19
CA ILE A 242 -25.44 4.33 9.02
C ILE A 242 -24.35 5.36 9.34
N SER A 243 -24.52 6.61 8.89
CA SER A 243 -23.60 7.71 9.13
C SER A 243 -24.09 8.65 10.24
N ILE A 244 -23.22 9.52 10.73
CA ILE A 244 -23.54 10.47 11.82
C ILE A 244 -24.31 11.73 11.37
N ASN A 245 -24.67 11.89 10.08
CA ASN A 245 -25.34 13.08 9.55
C ASN A 245 -26.63 13.47 10.30
N SER A 246 -27.29 12.51 10.95
CA SER A 246 -28.52 12.72 11.71
C SER A 246 -28.32 13.24 13.13
N LYS A 247 -27.07 13.28 13.62
CA LYS A 247 -26.67 13.71 14.97
C LYS A 247 -25.65 14.84 14.96
N ASN A 248 -24.82 14.90 13.92
CA ASN A 248 -23.82 15.94 13.72
C ASN A 248 -24.47 17.32 13.54
N PRO A 249 -24.14 18.34 14.35
CA PRO A 249 -24.69 19.70 14.23
C PRO A 249 -24.39 20.42 12.90
N THR A 250 -23.50 19.87 12.05
CA THR A 250 -23.24 20.37 10.69
C THR A 250 -24.02 19.61 9.60
N GLY A 251 -24.66 18.49 9.93
CA GLY A 251 -25.34 17.62 8.97
C GLY A 251 -24.43 16.79 8.05
N VAL A 252 -23.11 16.81 8.24
CA VAL A 252 -22.14 16.01 7.45
C VAL A 252 -21.77 14.68 8.13
N ASP A 253 -21.03 13.82 7.44
CA ASP A 253 -20.62 12.48 7.90
C ASP A 253 -19.28 12.45 8.66
N TYR A 254 -18.69 13.62 8.90
CA TYR A 254 -17.42 13.80 9.63
C TYR A 254 -17.52 14.82 10.77
N ILE A 255 -16.68 14.65 11.79
CA ILE A 255 -16.44 15.65 12.86
C ILE A 255 -15.03 16.24 12.74
N GLU A 256 -14.82 17.45 13.28
CA GLU A 256 -13.52 18.14 13.29
C GLU A 256 -13.04 18.42 14.74
N ASP A 257 -11.71 18.37 14.96
CA ASP A 257 -11.03 18.78 16.20
C ASP A 257 -9.66 19.38 15.86
N PHE A 258 -9.49 20.67 16.12
CA PHE A 258 -8.23 21.41 15.91
C PHE A 258 -7.51 21.75 17.23
N SER A 259 -7.96 21.24 18.38
CA SER A 259 -7.51 21.65 19.71
C SER A 259 -5.99 21.52 19.95
N PHE A 260 -5.32 20.59 19.25
CA PHE A 260 -3.86 20.50 19.26
C PHE A 260 -3.17 21.66 18.55
N TYR A 261 -3.62 22.07 17.36
CA TYR A 261 -3.05 23.21 16.65
C TYR A 261 -3.46 24.56 17.26
N MET A 262 -4.54 24.59 18.05
CA MET A 262 -4.91 25.74 18.89
C MET A 262 -4.13 25.80 20.21
N TYR A 263 -3.32 24.79 20.56
CA TYR A 263 -2.66 24.70 21.86
C TYR A 263 -1.79 25.93 22.17
N GLY A 264 -1.97 26.53 23.35
CA GLY A 264 -1.27 27.73 23.78
C GLY A 264 -2.02 29.04 23.50
N PHE A 265 -3.11 29.00 22.73
CA PHE A 265 -4.06 30.10 22.62
C PHE A 265 -4.92 30.21 23.90
N GLU A 266 -5.09 31.43 24.44
CA GLU A 266 -5.97 31.73 25.58
C GLU A 266 -6.55 33.16 25.46
N ARG A 267 -7.78 33.37 25.96
CA ARG A 267 -8.48 34.67 26.03
C ARG A 267 -8.91 35.02 27.46
N ASP A 268 -9.13 36.30 27.74
CA ASP A 268 -9.79 36.78 28.98
C ASP A 268 -11.33 36.88 28.87
N GLU A 269 -12.02 37.13 30.00
CA GLU A 269 -13.49 37.29 30.05
C GLU A 269 -14.00 38.50 29.23
N GLU A 270 -13.12 39.42 28.84
CA GLU A 270 -13.40 40.55 27.95
C GLU A 270 -13.07 40.25 26.47
N GLY A 271 -12.63 39.03 26.16
CA GLY A 271 -12.39 38.50 24.82
C GLY A 271 -11.00 38.78 24.24
N ASN A 272 -10.10 39.43 24.97
CA ASN A 272 -8.75 39.77 24.50
C ASN A 272 -7.84 38.54 24.55
N VAL A 273 -6.97 38.39 23.55
CA VAL A 273 -5.93 37.33 23.54
C VAL A 273 -4.88 37.60 24.62
N ILE A 274 -4.65 36.61 25.48
CA ILE A 274 -3.65 36.65 26.56
C ILE A 274 -2.48 35.67 26.33
N SER A 275 -2.66 34.68 25.46
CA SER A 275 -1.61 33.79 24.94
C SER A 275 -1.97 33.33 23.52
N HIS A 276 -0.96 32.99 22.71
CA HIS A 276 -1.09 32.73 21.26
C HIS A 276 -0.79 31.27 20.91
N SER A 277 -1.44 30.74 19.87
CA SER A 277 -1.02 29.46 19.25
C SER A 277 0.35 29.61 18.56
N PRO A 278 1.22 28.58 18.58
CA PRO A 278 2.43 28.54 17.78
C PRO A 278 2.20 28.06 16.33
N TYR A 279 0.97 27.64 15.98
CA TYR A 279 0.61 27.06 14.68
C TYR A 279 -0.39 27.91 13.87
N MET A 280 -1.45 28.39 14.52
CA MET A 280 -2.58 29.09 13.91
C MET A 280 -2.58 30.59 14.24
N SER A 281 -3.17 31.42 13.38
CA SER A 281 -3.44 32.82 13.67
C SER A 281 -4.43 33.00 14.82
N ASP A 282 -4.31 34.10 15.57
CA ASP A 282 -5.29 34.45 16.62
C ASP A 282 -6.70 34.59 16.01
N GLU A 283 -6.78 35.18 14.80
CA GLU A 283 -8.02 35.34 14.05
C GLU A 283 -8.66 34.00 13.68
N LEU A 284 -7.88 32.98 13.31
CA LEU A 284 -8.40 31.62 13.08
C LEU A 284 -8.81 30.94 14.39
N CYS A 285 -8.02 31.06 15.47
CA CYS A 285 -8.36 30.49 16.76
C CYS A 285 -9.68 31.03 17.30
N ILE A 286 -9.90 32.35 17.25
CA ILE A 286 -11.16 33.00 17.63
C ILE A 286 -12.32 32.49 16.77
N ALA A 287 -12.15 32.41 15.45
CA ALA A 287 -13.19 31.93 14.56
C ALA A 287 -13.56 30.45 14.80
N ILE A 288 -12.61 29.59 15.19
CA ILE A 288 -12.89 28.20 15.56
C ILE A 288 -13.62 28.12 16.91
N GLU A 289 -13.27 28.93 17.91
CA GLU A 289 -14.02 29.02 19.17
C GLU A 289 -15.47 29.45 18.93
N GLU A 290 -15.68 30.57 18.22
CA GLU A 290 -17.01 31.14 17.97
C GLU A 290 -17.88 30.22 17.08
N TYR A 291 -17.27 29.47 16.15
CA TYR A 291 -17.95 28.43 15.38
C TYR A 291 -18.32 27.20 16.23
N ASN A 292 -17.45 26.76 17.14
CA ASN A 292 -17.75 25.65 18.04
C ASN A 292 -18.89 26.00 19.01
N GLU A 293 -18.91 27.23 19.56
CA GLU A 293 -20.04 27.73 20.36
C GLU A 293 -21.34 27.79 19.55
N LEU A 294 -21.27 28.17 18.26
CA LEU A 294 -22.42 28.10 17.36
C LEU A 294 -22.91 26.65 17.21
N LEU A 295 -22.04 25.69 16.90
CA LEU A 295 -22.41 24.28 16.73
C LEU A 295 -23.03 23.68 18.01
N GLU A 296 -22.46 23.96 19.19
CA GLU A 296 -23.04 23.54 20.48
C GLU A 296 -24.44 24.15 20.70
N SER A 297 -24.67 25.41 20.27
CA SER A 297 -25.99 26.05 20.33
C SER A 297 -27.04 25.42 19.38
N LYS A 298 -26.60 24.67 18.35
CA LYS A 298 -27.46 23.99 17.36
C LYS A 298 -27.59 22.48 17.61
N ASP A 299 -26.94 21.94 18.63
CA ASP A 299 -27.01 20.53 18.97
C ASP A 299 -28.46 20.02 19.14
N GLY A 300 -28.70 18.79 18.69
CA GLY A 300 -30.02 18.15 18.67
C GLY A 300 -31.07 18.78 17.74
N GLN A 301 -30.89 19.98 17.19
CA GLN A 301 -31.90 20.64 16.35
C GLN A 301 -32.10 19.91 15.02
N PHE A 302 -31.01 19.42 14.41
CA PHE A 302 -31.09 18.55 13.23
C PHE A 302 -31.84 17.24 13.51
N THR A 303 -31.55 16.58 14.63
CA THR A 303 -32.24 15.35 15.06
C THR A 303 -33.74 15.55 15.11
N ILE A 304 -34.20 16.64 15.75
CA ILE A 304 -35.62 16.98 15.89
C ILE A 304 -36.30 17.20 14.52
N LEU A 305 -35.63 17.89 13.59
CA LEU A 305 -36.17 18.13 12.24
C LEU A 305 -36.21 16.84 11.39
N LEU A 306 -35.20 15.98 11.51
CA LEU A 306 -35.14 14.71 10.79
C LEU A 306 -36.14 13.69 11.33
N ASP A 307 -36.35 13.62 12.66
CA ASP A 307 -37.41 12.81 13.27
C ASP A 307 -38.80 13.27 12.82
N GLN A 308 -39.03 14.60 12.73
CA GLN A 308 -40.27 15.16 12.19
C GLN A 308 -40.45 14.77 10.71
N LYS A 309 -39.42 14.95 9.88
CA LYS A 309 -39.46 14.59 8.45
C LYS A 309 -39.78 13.10 8.25
N SER A 310 -39.09 12.22 8.96
CA SER A 310 -39.31 10.76 8.95
C SER A 310 -40.74 10.40 9.35
N THR A 311 -41.27 11.02 10.41
CA THR A 311 -42.66 10.84 10.85
C THR A 311 -43.65 11.24 9.75
N LEU A 312 -43.48 12.43 9.16
CA LEU A 312 -44.36 12.94 8.09
C LEU A 312 -44.31 12.08 6.83
N GLN A 313 -43.14 11.53 6.46
CA GLN A 313 -42.97 10.62 5.33
C GLN A 313 -43.67 9.27 5.56
N SER A 314 -43.65 8.74 6.80
CA SER A 314 -44.39 7.54 7.19
C SER A 314 -45.91 7.75 7.12
N GLU A 315 -46.40 8.89 7.60
CA GLU A 315 -47.81 9.29 7.49
C GLU A 315 -48.23 9.45 6.01
N GLN A 316 -47.42 10.12 5.18
CA GLN A 316 -47.69 10.25 3.73
C GLN A 316 -47.68 8.89 3.01
N THR A 317 -46.81 7.96 3.41
CA THR A 317 -46.77 6.59 2.85
C THR A 317 -48.05 5.82 3.18
N THR A 318 -48.59 6.00 4.38
CA THR A 318 -49.88 5.41 4.78
C THR A 318 -51.02 5.95 3.91
N LEU A 319 -51.08 7.27 3.70
CA LEU A 319 -52.10 7.91 2.84
C LEU A 319 -52.01 7.44 1.37
N LYS A 320 -50.80 7.23 0.84
CA LYS A 320 -50.57 6.70 -0.52
C LYS A 320 -51.06 5.26 -0.68
N ASN A 321 -50.93 4.43 0.35
CA ASN A 321 -51.48 3.07 0.34
C ASN A 321 -53.02 3.09 0.36
N GLU A 322 -53.63 3.95 1.18
CA GLU A 322 -55.09 4.14 1.22
C GLU A 322 -55.63 4.67 -0.13
N LEU A 323 -54.91 5.56 -0.81
CA LEU A 323 -55.23 6.01 -2.18
C LEU A 323 -55.21 4.83 -3.18
N PHE A 324 -54.16 4.00 -3.16
CA PHE A 324 -54.04 2.85 -4.06
C PHE A 324 -55.17 1.81 -3.89
N GLU A 325 -55.66 1.61 -2.66
CA GLU A 325 -56.86 0.80 -2.42
C GLU A 325 -58.11 1.43 -3.07
N LEU A 326 -58.31 2.75 -2.93
CA LEU A 326 -59.44 3.47 -3.54
C LEU A 326 -59.39 3.48 -5.07
N GLU A 327 -58.21 3.64 -5.68
CA GLU A 327 -57.99 3.52 -7.13
C GLU A 327 -58.30 2.11 -7.63
N THR A 328 -57.93 1.08 -6.86
CA THR A 328 -58.22 -0.32 -7.19
C THR A 328 -59.72 -0.60 -7.12
N GLU A 329 -60.42 -0.09 -6.11
CA GLU A 329 -61.88 -0.17 -6.02
C GLU A 329 -62.58 0.60 -7.16
N LEU A 330 -62.09 1.80 -7.51
CA LEU A 330 -62.60 2.58 -8.63
C LEU A 330 -62.50 1.79 -9.95
N LYS A 331 -61.33 1.19 -10.21
CA LYS A 331 -61.10 0.37 -11.41
C LYS A 331 -62.02 -0.85 -11.46
N ILE A 332 -62.29 -1.50 -10.33
CA ILE A 332 -63.27 -2.59 -10.26
C ILE A 332 -64.68 -2.08 -10.61
N ILE A 333 -65.07 -0.86 -10.21
CA ILE A 333 -66.35 -0.27 -10.61
C ILE A 333 -66.36 0.02 -12.13
N GLU A 334 -65.26 0.46 -12.72
CA GLU A 334 -65.14 0.67 -14.18
C GLU A 334 -65.23 -0.63 -14.98
N ASP A 335 -64.51 -1.69 -14.59
CA ASP A 335 -64.62 -3.02 -15.21
C ASP A 335 -66.05 -3.58 -15.16
N ASN A 336 -66.79 -3.28 -14.08
CA ASN A 336 -68.21 -3.62 -13.94
C ASN A 336 -69.12 -2.76 -14.84
N ILE A 337 -68.81 -1.47 -15.04
CA ILE A 337 -69.54 -0.59 -15.97
C ILE A 337 -69.39 -1.10 -17.41
N ASP A 338 -68.17 -1.41 -17.85
CA ASP A 338 -67.92 -1.95 -19.19
C ASP A 338 -68.62 -3.31 -19.40
N THR A 339 -68.64 -4.15 -18.37
CA THR A 339 -69.38 -5.42 -18.37
C THR A 339 -70.90 -5.19 -18.52
N ALA A 340 -71.48 -4.24 -17.77
CA ALA A 340 -72.90 -3.90 -17.83
C ALA A 340 -73.30 -3.26 -19.18
N VAL A 341 -72.43 -2.40 -19.75
CA VAL A 341 -72.57 -1.82 -21.10
C VAL A 341 -72.57 -2.91 -22.17
N ALA A 342 -71.74 -3.95 -22.04
CA ALA A 342 -71.66 -5.05 -22.99
C ALA A 342 -72.94 -5.93 -23.04
N VAL A 343 -73.70 -6.02 -21.95
CA VAL A 343 -74.97 -6.77 -21.89
C VAL A 343 -76.22 -5.90 -22.04
N GLY A 344 -76.11 -4.59 -21.80
CA GLY A 344 -77.20 -3.62 -21.92
C GLY A 344 -78.07 -3.47 -20.66
N ASP A 345 -77.48 -3.67 -19.48
CA ASP A 345 -78.13 -3.47 -18.17
C ASP A 345 -78.19 -1.98 -17.77
N ASP A 346 -78.90 -1.67 -16.68
CA ASP A 346 -78.99 -0.31 -16.13
C ASP A 346 -77.69 0.08 -15.41
N LEU A 347 -77.33 1.36 -15.48
CA LEU A 347 -76.04 1.89 -15.01
C LEU A 347 -76.19 2.94 -13.90
N SER A 348 -77.40 3.23 -13.41
CA SER A 348 -77.63 4.24 -12.36
C SER A 348 -76.71 4.06 -11.15
N ASP A 349 -76.76 2.88 -10.57
CA ASP A 349 -76.15 2.59 -9.26
C ASP A 349 -74.62 2.49 -9.37
N LEU A 350 -74.10 2.03 -10.52
CA LEU A 350 -72.67 1.99 -10.80
C LEU A 350 -72.09 3.38 -11.07
N ASN A 351 -72.83 4.28 -11.74
CA ASN A 351 -72.39 5.67 -11.92
C ASN A 351 -72.44 6.46 -10.60
N GLU A 352 -73.40 6.18 -9.72
CA GLU A 352 -73.45 6.79 -8.38
C GLU A 352 -72.28 6.30 -7.50
N GLN A 353 -71.99 4.99 -7.50
CA GLN A 353 -70.81 4.43 -6.82
C GLN A 353 -69.49 4.94 -7.39
N LYS A 354 -69.37 5.06 -8.72
CA LYS A 354 -68.20 5.66 -9.37
C LYS A 354 -68.01 7.10 -8.91
N ALA A 355 -69.05 7.93 -8.97
CA ALA A 355 -68.95 9.33 -8.55
C ALA A 355 -68.60 9.46 -7.05
N GLU A 356 -69.13 8.60 -6.17
CA GLU A 356 -68.75 8.60 -4.75
C GLU A 356 -67.27 8.20 -4.56
N LYS A 357 -66.78 7.19 -5.30
CA LYS A 357 -65.38 6.75 -5.25
C LYS A 357 -64.41 7.76 -5.86
N GLU A 358 -64.78 8.44 -6.94
CA GLU A 358 -64.00 9.55 -7.54
C GLU A 358 -63.81 10.71 -6.55
N ASN A 359 -64.84 11.06 -5.77
CA ASN A 359 -64.68 12.08 -4.72
C ASN A 359 -63.76 11.58 -3.58
N GLN A 360 -63.86 10.31 -3.18
CA GLN A 360 -62.97 9.74 -2.16
C GLN A 360 -61.51 9.71 -2.59
N VAL A 361 -61.22 9.51 -3.88
CA VAL A 361 -59.87 9.62 -4.46
C VAL A 361 -59.38 11.07 -4.35
N VAL A 362 -60.16 12.05 -4.81
CA VAL A 362 -59.77 13.47 -4.79
C VAL A 362 -59.56 14.01 -3.37
N ASP A 363 -60.45 13.67 -2.42
CA ASP A 363 -60.28 14.02 -1.01
C ASP A 363 -58.94 13.47 -0.45
N LYS A 364 -58.48 12.32 -0.96
CA LYS A 364 -57.23 11.66 -0.54
C LYS A 364 -55.98 12.21 -1.22
N GLU A 365 -56.09 12.64 -2.48
CA GLU A 365 -55.05 13.41 -3.16
C GLU A 365 -54.78 14.74 -2.42
N ASP A 366 -55.84 15.46 -2.01
CA ASP A 366 -55.72 16.69 -1.23
C ASP A 366 -55.07 16.46 0.16
N GLU A 367 -55.37 15.35 0.85
CA GLU A 367 -54.66 14.97 2.09
C GLU A 367 -53.15 14.73 1.85
N ILE A 368 -52.78 14.06 0.75
CA ILE A 368 -51.38 13.80 0.39
C ILE A 368 -50.64 15.08 0.01
N ILE A 369 -51.29 16.00 -0.72
CA ILE A 369 -50.75 17.31 -1.10
C ILE A 369 -50.52 18.19 0.14
N ALA A 370 -51.48 18.22 1.07
CA ALA A 370 -51.29 18.91 2.36
C ALA A 370 -50.10 18.33 3.13
N LYS A 371 -49.93 17.00 3.13
CA LYS A 371 -48.82 16.33 3.82
C LYS A 371 -47.45 16.55 3.16
N GLN A 372 -47.43 16.66 1.84
CA GLN A 372 -46.24 17.05 1.08
C GLN A 372 -45.76 18.46 1.45
N ALA A 373 -46.68 19.42 1.60
CA ALA A 373 -46.35 20.78 2.03
C ALA A 373 -45.80 20.86 3.47
N GLU A 374 -46.23 19.97 4.38
CA GLU A 374 -45.62 19.85 5.72
C GLU A 374 -44.16 19.36 5.64
N ILE A 375 -43.87 18.39 4.77
CA ILE A 375 -42.50 17.87 4.54
C ILE A 375 -41.60 18.97 3.96
N GLU A 376 -42.06 19.68 2.92
CA GLU A 376 -41.31 20.76 2.27
C GLU A 376 -40.96 21.90 3.25
N ASN A 377 -41.86 22.23 4.18
CA ASN A 377 -41.57 23.21 5.24
C ASN A 377 -40.44 22.74 6.18
N VAL A 378 -40.38 21.45 6.52
CA VAL A 378 -39.30 20.89 7.34
C VAL A 378 -37.99 20.83 6.55
N GLU A 379 -38.02 20.53 5.25
CA GLU A 379 -36.84 20.57 4.38
C GLU A 379 -36.27 21.99 4.23
N ILE A 380 -37.13 23.02 4.19
CA ILE A 380 -36.70 24.43 4.25
C ILE A 380 -35.99 24.72 5.58
N GLN A 381 -36.54 24.30 6.72
CA GLN A 381 -35.92 24.52 8.04
C GLN A 381 -34.56 23.80 8.19
N ILE A 382 -34.44 22.59 7.63
CA ILE A 382 -33.16 21.86 7.54
C ILE A 382 -32.15 22.66 6.68
N SER A 383 -32.60 23.20 5.54
CA SER A 383 -31.75 23.97 4.61
C SER A 383 -31.31 25.32 5.20
N GLU A 384 -32.19 26.01 5.93
CA GLU A 384 -31.89 27.24 6.66
C GLU A 384 -30.83 26.98 7.74
N LEU A 385 -30.98 25.90 8.51
CA LEU A 385 -30.02 25.52 9.55
C LEU A 385 -28.67 25.08 8.96
N GLN A 386 -28.66 24.32 7.86
CA GLN A 386 -27.43 23.96 7.13
C GLN A 386 -26.69 25.20 6.61
N SER A 387 -27.42 26.20 6.11
CA SER A 387 -26.84 27.48 5.68
C SER A 387 -26.27 28.28 6.86
N GLU A 388 -26.95 28.28 8.01
CA GLU A 388 -26.46 28.98 9.22
C GLU A 388 -25.14 28.39 9.76
N VAL A 389 -24.98 27.06 9.72
CA VAL A 389 -23.76 26.37 10.16
C VAL A 389 -22.72 26.14 9.05
N ALA A 390 -22.94 26.65 7.83
CA ALA A 390 -21.99 26.47 6.73
C ALA A 390 -20.66 27.19 7.01
N VAL A 391 -19.54 26.54 6.70
CA VAL A 391 -18.18 27.06 6.95
C VAL A 391 -17.97 28.39 6.21
N GLU A 392 -18.37 28.47 4.96
CA GLU A 392 -18.33 29.64 4.08
C GLU A 392 -19.21 30.83 4.54
N ASN A 393 -20.13 30.62 5.49
CA ASN A 393 -20.91 31.69 6.12
C ASN A 393 -20.35 32.14 7.48
N ASN A 394 -19.46 31.35 8.10
CA ASN A 394 -18.90 31.60 9.43
C ASN A 394 -17.40 31.99 9.41
N PHE A 395 -16.66 31.59 8.38
CA PHE A 395 -15.24 31.89 8.21
C PHE A 395 -15.00 32.77 6.98
N ALA A 396 -14.08 33.73 7.08
CA ALA A 396 -13.58 34.45 5.90
C ALA A 396 -12.76 33.51 5.00
N GLU A 397 -12.78 33.73 3.68
CA GLU A 397 -12.06 32.92 2.67
C GLU A 397 -10.58 32.70 3.02
N GLU A 398 -9.92 33.75 3.54
CA GLU A 398 -8.53 33.73 4.00
C GLU A 398 -8.31 32.76 5.19
N LEU A 399 -9.26 32.71 6.13
CA LEU A 399 -9.25 31.82 7.29
C LEU A 399 -9.63 30.38 6.90
N ILE A 400 -10.48 30.17 5.90
CA ILE A 400 -10.77 28.84 5.34
C ILE A 400 -9.50 28.26 4.69
N ILE A 401 -8.77 29.07 3.92
CA ILE A 401 -7.49 28.70 3.30
C ILE A 401 -6.41 28.42 4.37
N GLU A 402 -6.49 29.04 5.54
CA GLU A 402 -5.64 28.71 6.69
C GLU A 402 -6.07 27.39 7.36
N ARG A 403 -7.34 27.26 7.79
CA ARG A 403 -7.90 26.07 8.45
C ARG A 403 -7.62 24.81 7.66
N ASN A 404 -7.82 24.85 6.34
CA ASN A 404 -7.66 23.70 5.45
C ASN A 404 -6.22 23.15 5.39
N ARG A 405 -5.19 23.89 5.86
CA ARG A 405 -3.81 23.39 5.96
C ARG A 405 -3.60 22.45 7.14
N PHE A 406 -4.48 22.52 8.14
CA PHE A 406 -4.43 21.73 9.36
C PHE A 406 -5.37 20.52 9.31
N ILE A 407 -6.16 20.39 8.24
CA ILE A 407 -7.06 19.25 8.03
C ILE A 407 -6.23 18.00 7.70
N LYS A 408 -6.32 17.00 8.57
CA LYS A 408 -5.84 15.63 8.35
C LYS A 408 -7.00 14.66 8.52
N GLU A 409 -7.25 13.84 7.50
CA GLU A 409 -8.51 13.10 7.34
C GLU A 409 -8.31 11.59 7.55
N GLN A 410 -9.23 10.95 8.29
CA GLN A 410 -9.33 9.49 8.39
C GLN A 410 -10.78 9.04 8.29
N VAL A 411 -11.01 7.83 7.77
CA VAL A 411 -12.28 7.10 7.87
C VAL A 411 -12.23 6.10 9.03
N TRP A 412 -13.26 6.11 9.87
CA TRP A 412 -13.57 5.03 10.81
C TRP A 412 -14.91 4.40 10.43
N GLN A 413 -14.88 3.11 10.13
CA GLN A 413 -16.06 2.30 9.84
C GLN A 413 -16.13 1.15 10.84
N ASP A 414 -17.27 0.97 11.51
CA ASP A 414 -17.45 -0.08 12.51
C ASP A 414 -18.89 -0.61 12.57
N SER A 415 -19.09 -1.82 12.03
CA SER A 415 -20.38 -2.52 11.99
C SER A 415 -20.92 -2.97 13.36
N ASN A 416 -20.17 -2.72 14.45
CA ASN A 416 -20.67 -2.86 15.82
C ASN A 416 -21.73 -1.83 16.21
N TYR A 417 -21.76 -0.66 15.56
CA TYR A 417 -22.60 0.46 15.94
C TYR A 417 -23.81 0.56 15.01
N SER A 418 -24.97 0.09 15.47
CA SER A 418 -26.25 0.18 14.74
C SER A 418 -27.12 1.38 15.15
N SER A 419 -26.56 2.31 15.92
CA SER A 419 -27.21 3.53 16.41
C SER A 419 -26.33 4.73 16.05
N ALA A 420 -26.91 5.76 15.46
CA ALA A 420 -26.18 6.99 15.14
C ALA A 420 -25.75 7.78 16.39
N ASP A 421 -26.48 7.62 17.52
CA ASP A 421 -26.12 8.21 18.81
C ASP A 421 -24.82 7.59 19.35
N ASP A 422 -24.82 6.28 19.60
CA ASP A 422 -23.66 5.53 20.12
C ASP A 422 -22.41 5.70 19.23
N LEU A 423 -22.63 5.76 17.91
CA LEU A 423 -21.60 5.96 16.89
C LEU A 423 -20.99 7.37 16.96
N TYR A 424 -21.80 8.39 17.19
CA TYR A 424 -21.35 9.78 17.33
C TYR A 424 -20.60 9.98 18.65
N GLU A 425 -21.08 9.41 19.76
CA GLU A 425 -20.40 9.50 21.07
C GLU A 425 -19.00 8.86 21.06
N GLU A 426 -18.84 7.61 20.61
CA GLU A 426 -17.52 6.99 20.49
C GLU A 426 -16.68 7.67 19.39
N GLY A 427 -17.30 8.16 18.32
CA GLY A 427 -16.60 8.90 17.27
C GLY A 427 -15.91 10.16 17.80
N VAL A 428 -16.62 10.95 18.60
CA VAL A 428 -16.10 12.15 19.28
C VAL A 428 -14.98 11.78 20.26
N GLU A 429 -15.16 10.75 21.08
CA GLU A 429 -14.10 10.27 21.99
C GLU A 429 -12.90 9.66 21.24
N ARG A 430 -13.10 9.09 20.04
CA ARG A 430 -12.03 8.59 19.18
C ARG A 430 -11.24 9.72 18.53
N LEU A 431 -11.90 10.75 17.98
CA LEU A 431 -11.21 11.89 17.39
C LEU A 431 -10.36 12.63 18.44
N LYS A 432 -10.87 12.85 19.66
CA LYS A 432 -10.09 13.45 20.79
C LYS A 432 -8.79 12.72 21.14
N ARG A 433 -8.64 11.45 20.74
CA ARG A 433 -7.42 10.64 20.92
C ARG A 433 -6.50 10.64 19.69
N LEU A 434 -7.05 10.93 18.51
CA LEU A 434 -6.32 11.00 17.24
C LEU A 434 -5.88 12.44 16.88
N SER A 435 -6.54 13.46 17.44
CA SER A 435 -6.22 14.87 17.19
C SER A 435 -4.93 15.37 17.83
N GLN A 436 -4.23 14.52 18.59
CA GLN A 436 -3.04 14.87 19.38
C GLN A 436 -1.89 13.89 19.05
N PRO A 437 -0.63 14.36 18.94
CA PRO A 437 0.50 13.51 18.56
C PRO A 437 0.85 12.52 19.68
N ILE A 438 1.26 11.30 19.29
CA ILE A 438 1.72 10.30 20.25
C ILE A 438 3.11 10.71 20.74
N ILE A 439 3.20 11.14 22.00
CA ILE A 439 4.46 11.47 22.67
C ILE A 439 4.98 10.26 23.45
N SER A 440 6.16 9.77 23.06
CA SER A 440 6.88 8.71 23.77
C SER A 440 8.26 9.20 24.19
N TYR A 441 8.76 8.72 25.33
CA TYR A 441 10.13 9.04 25.76
C TYR A 441 10.98 7.77 25.85
N GLU A 442 12.17 7.82 25.26
CA GLU A 442 13.22 6.82 25.45
C GLU A 442 14.21 7.28 26.51
N ILE A 443 14.47 6.42 27.48
CA ILE A 443 15.36 6.66 28.61
C ILE A 443 16.50 5.66 28.54
N ASP A 444 17.75 6.12 28.40
CA ASP A 444 18.89 5.27 28.80
C ASP A 444 19.16 5.50 30.29
N SER A 445 18.97 4.43 31.07
CA SER A 445 19.18 4.39 32.50
C SER A 445 20.51 3.71 32.82
N ILE A 446 21.14 4.14 33.91
CA ILE A 446 22.06 3.28 34.66
C ILE A 446 21.28 2.01 35.03
N ASP A 447 21.89 0.84 34.85
CA ASP A 447 21.32 -0.42 35.31
C ASP A 447 21.38 -0.49 36.85
N PHE A 448 20.39 0.14 37.47
CA PHE A 448 20.20 0.10 38.92
C PHE A 448 19.62 -1.24 39.39
N LEU A 449 19.27 -2.17 38.50
CA LEU A 449 18.80 -3.51 38.85
C LEU A 449 19.97 -4.44 39.21
N ASN A 450 21.12 -4.25 38.55
CA ASN A 450 22.38 -4.96 38.83
C ASN A 450 23.32 -4.21 39.81
N ALA A 451 23.02 -2.95 40.17
CA ALA A 451 23.89 -2.15 41.03
C ALA A 451 23.77 -2.51 42.54
N LEU A 452 24.90 -2.76 43.20
CA LEU A 452 24.98 -3.13 44.63
C LEU A 452 24.54 -2.04 45.62
N ASN A 453 24.44 -0.77 45.18
CA ASN A 453 24.11 0.37 46.04
C ASN A 453 22.66 0.84 45.94
N THR A 454 21.79 0.12 45.21
CA THR A 454 20.40 0.48 44.91
C THR A 454 19.32 -0.53 45.36
N PRO A 455 19.52 -1.39 46.40
CA PRO A 455 18.61 -2.51 46.72
C PRO A 455 17.19 -2.11 47.17
N HIS A 456 16.92 -0.81 47.32
CA HIS A 456 15.60 -0.27 47.62
C HIS A 456 14.75 0.01 46.37
N ASP A 457 15.37 0.05 45.18
CA ASP A 457 14.71 0.36 43.91
C ASP A 457 14.56 -0.85 42.97
N TRP A 458 15.28 -1.96 43.21
CA TRP A 458 15.25 -3.19 42.39
C TRP A 458 13.82 -3.70 42.10
N ASN A 459 12.91 -3.59 43.08
CA ASN A 459 11.53 -4.06 43.00
C ASN A 459 10.50 -2.99 42.61
N ARG A 460 10.94 -1.76 42.30
CA ARG A 460 10.06 -0.62 41.97
C ARG A 460 9.87 -0.41 40.46
N LEU A 461 10.78 -0.90 39.63
CA LEU A 461 10.58 -0.91 38.19
C LEU A 461 9.71 -2.12 37.83
N LYS A 462 8.55 -1.84 37.20
CA LYS A 462 7.60 -2.86 36.73
C LYS A 462 7.03 -2.39 35.39
N LEU A 463 6.79 -3.34 34.48
CA LEU A 463 6.04 -3.08 33.25
C LEU A 463 4.63 -2.59 33.59
N GLY A 464 4.14 -1.54 32.93
CA GLY A 464 2.88 -0.86 33.28
C GLY A 464 2.91 -0.07 34.59
N GLY A 465 4.02 -0.08 35.34
CA GLY A 465 4.22 0.72 36.55
C GLY A 465 4.36 2.21 36.24
N ILE A 466 4.03 3.06 37.22
CA ILE A 466 4.13 4.51 37.08
C ILE A 466 5.43 5.00 37.73
N ILE A 467 6.30 5.62 36.95
CA ILE A 467 7.55 6.24 37.42
C ILE A 467 7.46 7.77 37.34
N THR A 468 8.35 8.46 38.05
CA THR A 468 8.54 9.91 37.91
C THR A 468 9.84 10.17 37.16
N VAL A 469 9.82 11.02 36.13
CA VAL A 469 11.00 11.36 35.31
C VAL A 469 11.25 12.85 35.39
N ARG A 470 12.50 13.24 35.73
CA ARG A 470 12.89 14.66 35.78
C ARG A 470 14.15 14.99 35.01
N TYR A 471 14.07 16.04 34.20
CA TYR A 471 15.21 16.64 33.56
C TYR A 471 15.10 18.16 33.62
N SER A 472 15.58 18.73 34.74
CA SER A 472 15.38 20.16 35.08
C SER A 472 15.91 21.14 34.04
N ASN A 473 16.90 20.74 33.24
CA ASN A 473 17.44 21.56 32.14
C ASN A 473 16.45 21.76 30.97
N LEU A 474 15.43 20.89 30.83
CA LEU A 474 14.34 21.01 29.85
C LEU A 474 12.98 21.31 30.52
N GLY A 475 12.95 21.57 31.82
CA GLY A 475 11.70 21.80 32.58
C GLY A 475 10.85 20.55 32.84
N ILE A 476 11.30 19.36 32.41
CA ILE A 476 10.55 18.10 32.53
C ILE A 476 10.50 17.63 33.99
N ASP A 477 9.28 17.50 34.55
CA ASP A 477 8.95 16.77 35.78
C ASP A 477 7.59 16.08 35.59
N LEU A 478 7.62 14.92 34.92
CA LEU A 478 6.42 14.19 34.50
C LEU A 478 6.29 12.83 35.19
N LYS A 479 5.06 12.31 35.24
CA LYS A 479 4.78 10.93 35.66
C LYS A 479 4.36 10.14 34.44
N ALA A 480 4.95 8.97 34.25
CA ALA A 480 4.76 8.17 33.05
C ALA A 480 4.61 6.69 33.37
N LYS A 481 3.86 6.00 32.50
CA LYS A 481 3.70 4.54 32.53
C LYS A 481 4.84 3.92 31.74
N VAL A 482 5.47 2.88 32.30
CA VAL A 482 6.55 2.13 31.62
C VAL A 482 5.92 1.16 30.61
N ILE A 483 6.07 1.48 29.32
CA ILE A 483 5.49 0.68 28.22
C ILE A 483 6.49 -0.36 27.66
N LYS A 484 7.80 -0.08 27.76
CA LYS A 484 8.87 -1.01 27.35
C LYS A 484 10.01 -1.03 28.36
N ILE A 485 10.58 -2.20 28.61
CA ILE A 485 11.82 -2.36 29.38
C ILE A 485 12.77 -3.23 28.56
N GLU A 486 13.94 -2.70 28.20
CA GLU A 486 15.01 -3.44 27.53
C GLU A 486 16.20 -3.57 28.49
N HIS A 487 16.52 -4.78 28.92
CA HIS A 487 17.62 -5.04 29.85
C HIS A 487 18.69 -5.93 29.20
N GLU A 488 19.85 -5.36 28.90
CA GLU A 488 21.07 -6.13 28.62
C GLU A 488 21.65 -6.62 29.96
N ILE A 489 21.20 -7.79 30.40
CA ILE A 489 21.47 -8.36 31.73
C ILE A 489 22.98 -8.48 32.00
N ASP A 490 23.74 -8.86 30.98
CA ASP A 490 25.21 -8.99 31.05
C ASP A 490 25.94 -7.69 30.66
N GLY A 491 25.30 -6.82 29.85
CA GLY A 491 25.87 -5.58 29.33
C GLY A 491 25.74 -4.36 30.26
N ASN A 492 24.99 -4.49 31.36
CA ASN A 492 24.69 -3.39 32.30
C ASN A 492 24.01 -2.17 31.63
N LYS A 493 23.21 -2.42 30.58
CA LYS A 493 22.37 -1.40 29.92
C LYS A 493 20.91 -1.65 30.23
N LEU A 494 20.20 -0.60 30.65
CA LEU A 494 18.78 -0.62 30.94
C LEU A 494 18.14 0.55 30.18
N LYS A 495 17.39 0.26 29.11
CA LYS A 495 16.55 1.26 28.45
C LYS A 495 15.10 1.08 28.86
N LEU A 496 14.39 2.20 28.96
CA LEU A 496 12.95 2.24 29.21
C LEU A 496 12.29 3.08 28.12
N THR A 497 11.18 2.60 27.55
CA THR A 497 10.26 3.47 26.82
C THR A 497 9.06 3.74 27.72
N ILE A 498 8.65 5.00 27.80
CA ILE A 498 7.55 5.45 28.66
C ILE A 498 6.55 6.30 27.86
N ALA A 499 5.29 6.31 28.31
CA ALA A 499 4.23 7.20 27.82
C ALA A 499 3.65 8.02 28.98
N ASN A 500 3.25 9.27 28.74
CA ASN A 500 2.75 10.16 29.81
C ASN A 500 1.53 9.55 30.50
N HIS A 501 1.53 9.49 31.83
CA HIS A 501 0.44 8.88 32.61
C HIS A 501 -0.71 9.86 32.87
N LYS A 502 -0.51 11.17 32.67
CA LYS A 502 -1.59 12.16 32.81
C LYS A 502 -2.44 12.33 31.56
N ASP A 503 -1.86 12.15 30.39
CA ASP A 503 -2.56 12.33 29.12
C ASP A 503 -3.21 11.01 28.71
N ILE A 504 -4.39 10.75 29.26
CA ILE A 504 -5.32 9.71 28.77
C ILE A 504 -5.70 10.00 27.29
N LYS A 505 -5.50 11.24 26.83
CA LYS A 505 -5.58 11.66 25.43
C LYS A 505 -4.48 11.06 24.53
N ASN A 506 -3.26 10.90 25.04
CA ASN A 506 -2.14 10.39 24.26
C ASN A 506 -2.19 8.86 24.28
N GLY A 507 -2.78 8.28 23.23
CA GLY A 507 -2.77 6.84 23.02
C GLY A 507 -1.33 6.31 23.05
N PHE A 508 -1.05 5.39 23.97
CA PHE A 508 0.24 4.70 23.99
C PHE A 508 0.24 3.66 22.87
N LEU A 509 1.35 3.56 22.13
CA LEU A 509 1.47 2.62 21.02
C LEU A 509 1.36 1.17 21.51
N LYS A 510 0.25 0.51 21.17
CA LYS A 510 -0.03 -0.88 21.53
C LYS A 510 0.71 -1.84 20.60
N PHE A 511 0.79 -3.09 21.03
CA PHE A 511 1.23 -4.17 20.14
C PHE A 511 0.26 -4.38 18.96
N ALA A 512 -1.03 -4.09 19.16
CA ALA A 512 -2.03 -4.01 18.09
C ALA A 512 -1.63 -2.95 17.04
N ASP A 513 -1.30 -1.73 17.45
CA ASP A 513 -0.89 -0.65 16.54
C ASP A 513 0.41 -0.98 15.80
N LEU A 514 1.37 -1.63 16.49
CA LEU A 514 2.62 -2.12 15.89
C LEU A 514 2.39 -3.24 14.87
N LEU A 515 1.45 -4.15 15.13
CA LEU A 515 1.04 -5.17 14.16
C LEU A 515 0.31 -4.53 12.97
N GLN A 516 -0.64 -3.63 13.21
CA GLN A 516 -1.42 -2.99 12.15
C GLN A 516 -0.53 -2.15 11.21
N ARG A 517 0.52 -1.50 11.72
CA ARG A 517 1.57 -0.83 10.93
C ARG A 517 2.46 -1.78 10.13
N ALA A 518 2.52 -3.06 10.49
CA ALA A 518 3.25 -4.11 9.76
C ALA A 518 2.34 -4.96 8.84
N VAL A 519 1.02 -4.87 9.00
CA VAL A 519 0.00 -5.71 8.33
C VAL A 519 -1.05 -4.83 7.63
N SER A 520 -0.67 -3.65 7.13
CA SER A 520 -1.54 -2.72 6.39
C SER A 520 -1.83 -3.18 4.94
N THR A 521 -2.10 -4.47 4.75
CA THR A 521 -2.36 -5.14 3.45
C THR A 521 -3.38 -6.27 3.60
N SER A 522 -4.60 -5.99 4.10
CA SER A 522 -5.68 -6.99 4.16
C SER A 522 -7.12 -6.42 4.09
N THR A 523 -7.37 -5.39 3.26
CA THR A 523 -8.72 -4.90 2.93
C THR A 523 -9.22 -5.50 1.62
N THR A 524 -9.41 -6.83 1.56
CA THR A 524 -9.88 -7.51 0.33
C THR A 524 -10.76 -8.75 0.60
N VAL A 525 -11.51 -8.78 1.71
CA VAL A 525 -12.45 -9.88 2.01
C VAL A 525 -13.76 -9.36 2.65
N ASP A 526 -14.59 -8.68 1.86
CA ASP A 526 -15.92 -8.20 2.32
C ASP A 526 -17.03 -8.50 1.28
N MET A 527 -16.83 -8.04 0.03
CA MET A 527 -17.71 -8.30 -1.13
C MET A 527 -18.08 -9.78 -1.39
N SER A 528 -17.35 -10.73 -0.80
CA SER A 528 -17.65 -12.15 -0.90
C SER A 528 -18.84 -12.57 -0.03
N LYS A 529 -19.03 -11.99 1.16
CA LYS A 529 -19.94 -12.54 2.18
C LYS A 529 -21.41 -12.26 1.88
N PHE A 530 -21.74 -11.04 1.48
CA PHE A 530 -23.11 -10.58 1.20
C PHE A 530 -23.89 -11.48 0.22
N LYS A 531 -23.17 -12.21 -0.65
CA LYS A 531 -23.73 -13.19 -1.59
C LYS A 531 -24.15 -14.54 -0.98
N TRP A 532 -23.61 -14.95 0.17
CA TRP A 532 -23.91 -16.25 0.76
C TRP A 532 -25.17 -16.21 1.61
N ASP A 533 -25.31 -15.20 2.47
CA ASP A 533 -26.44 -15.08 3.40
C ASP A 533 -27.79 -15.01 2.64
N LEU A 534 -27.84 -14.27 1.54
CA LEU A 534 -29.03 -14.17 0.68
C LEU A 534 -29.40 -15.49 -0.04
N ALA A 535 -28.41 -16.35 -0.29
CA ALA A 535 -28.62 -17.64 -0.96
C ALA A 535 -29.27 -18.69 -0.04
N GLU A 536 -29.17 -18.54 1.28
CA GLU A 536 -29.78 -19.44 2.26
C GLU A 536 -31.26 -19.09 2.53
N GLU A 537 -31.58 -17.81 2.68
CA GLU A 537 -32.97 -17.35 2.90
C GLU A 537 -33.89 -17.72 1.73
N THR A 538 -33.47 -17.40 0.50
CA THR A 538 -34.20 -17.68 -0.76
C THR A 538 -34.51 -19.17 -0.98
N ASN A 539 -33.71 -20.09 -0.41
CA ASN A 539 -33.92 -21.53 -0.54
C ASN A 539 -35.06 -22.07 0.35
N THR A 540 -35.43 -21.36 1.42
CA THR A 540 -36.28 -21.92 2.47
C THR A 540 -37.77 -21.84 2.13
N GLU A 541 -38.24 -20.72 1.56
CA GLU A 541 -39.66 -20.52 1.25
C GLU A 541 -40.16 -21.44 0.13
N MET A 542 -39.40 -21.54 -0.96
CA MET A 542 -39.72 -22.38 -2.13
C MET A 542 -39.94 -23.85 -1.76
N ARG A 543 -39.21 -24.36 -0.76
CA ARG A 543 -39.36 -25.75 -0.31
C ARG A 543 -40.65 -25.98 0.47
N GLN A 544 -41.08 -25.03 1.30
CA GLN A 544 -42.33 -25.14 2.05
C GLN A 544 -43.57 -25.15 1.16
N LEU A 545 -43.55 -24.38 0.05
CA LEU A 545 -44.66 -24.34 -0.91
C LEU A 545 -44.86 -25.69 -1.62
N LEU A 546 -43.75 -26.32 -2.06
CA LEU A 546 -43.77 -27.63 -2.73
C LEU A 546 -44.25 -28.77 -1.82
N GLU A 547 -43.79 -28.80 -0.56
CA GLU A 547 -44.17 -29.85 0.39
C GLU A 547 -45.68 -29.86 0.70
N GLN A 548 -46.35 -28.68 0.72
CA GLN A 548 -47.80 -28.58 0.96
C GLN A 548 -48.66 -29.16 -0.17
N GLU A 549 -48.34 -28.83 -1.43
CA GLU A 549 -49.08 -29.31 -2.60
C GLU A 549 -48.93 -30.82 -2.83
N TRP A 550 -47.74 -31.37 -2.60
CA TRP A 550 -47.52 -32.82 -2.69
C TRP A 550 -48.37 -33.58 -1.67
N ASP A 551 -48.50 -33.05 -0.45
CA ASP A 551 -49.29 -33.67 0.60
C ASP A 551 -50.80 -33.49 0.37
N ALA A 552 -51.24 -32.40 -0.29
CA ALA A 552 -52.62 -32.22 -0.75
C ALA A 552 -53.04 -33.25 -1.81
N ASN A 553 -52.23 -33.41 -2.87
CA ASN A 553 -52.46 -34.39 -3.93
C ASN A 553 -52.47 -35.83 -3.40
N LYS A 554 -51.54 -36.16 -2.49
CA LYS A 554 -51.46 -37.44 -1.77
C LYS A 554 -52.72 -37.71 -0.93
N ARG A 555 -53.27 -36.72 -0.22
CA ARG A 555 -54.56 -36.84 0.49
C ARG A 555 -55.72 -37.14 -0.47
N ALA A 556 -55.80 -36.43 -1.60
CA ALA A 556 -56.84 -36.66 -2.61
C ALA A 556 -56.79 -38.10 -3.15
N ILE A 557 -55.63 -38.57 -3.62
CA ILE A 557 -55.46 -39.92 -4.19
C ILE A 557 -55.83 -41.02 -3.18
N LEU A 558 -55.41 -40.88 -1.91
CA LEU A 558 -55.72 -41.87 -0.86
C LEU A 558 -57.19 -41.85 -0.40
N SER A 559 -57.93 -40.77 -0.69
CA SER A 559 -59.34 -40.63 -0.32
C SER A 559 -60.33 -41.22 -1.34
N GLY A 560 -59.88 -41.52 -2.55
CA GLY A 560 -60.71 -41.83 -3.72
C GLY A 560 -61.57 -43.10 -3.61
N LYS A 561 -62.77 -42.97 -3.05
CA LYS A 561 -63.88 -43.92 -3.25
C LYS A 561 -64.69 -43.57 -4.48
N ASP A 562 -65.32 -44.59 -5.05
CA ASP A 562 -66.34 -44.50 -6.09
C ASP A 562 -65.87 -43.81 -7.40
N LEU A 563 -64.64 -44.10 -7.83
CA LEU A 563 -64.18 -43.81 -9.19
C LEU A 563 -64.89 -44.71 -10.21
N ASN A 564 -65.36 -44.12 -11.31
CA ASN A 564 -66.02 -44.81 -12.41
C ASN A 564 -65.18 -44.69 -13.69
N TYR A 565 -65.14 -45.75 -14.51
CA TYR A 565 -64.37 -45.76 -15.74
C TYR A 565 -65.16 -46.31 -16.93
N SER A 566 -65.00 -45.67 -18.08
CA SER A 566 -65.50 -46.17 -19.36
C SER A 566 -64.37 -46.30 -20.36
N LEU A 567 -64.38 -47.40 -21.12
CA LEU A 567 -63.43 -47.68 -22.19
C LEU A 567 -64.25 -48.10 -23.41
N ASP A 568 -64.21 -47.28 -24.46
CA ASP A 568 -64.98 -47.48 -25.70
C ASP A 568 -64.11 -47.26 -26.95
N GLU A 569 -64.72 -47.32 -28.13
CA GLU A 569 -64.05 -47.08 -29.43
C GLU A 569 -63.43 -45.67 -29.58
N ARG A 570 -63.66 -44.77 -28.61
CA ARG A 570 -63.18 -43.38 -28.53
C ARG A 570 -62.30 -43.13 -27.30
N GLY A 571 -61.75 -44.19 -26.70
CA GLY A 571 -60.70 -44.13 -25.68
C GLY A 571 -61.17 -44.43 -24.25
N LEU A 572 -60.30 -44.12 -23.29
CA LEU A 572 -60.52 -44.29 -21.86
C LEU A 572 -61.00 -42.97 -21.23
N THR A 573 -61.99 -43.03 -20.34
CA THR A 573 -62.40 -41.92 -19.48
C THR A 573 -62.45 -42.39 -18.02
N LEU A 574 -61.83 -41.63 -17.11
CA LEU A 574 -61.85 -41.86 -15.66
C LEU A 574 -62.53 -40.66 -14.97
N LYS A 575 -63.64 -40.90 -14.28
CA LYS A 575 -64.58 -39.86 -13.81
C LYS A 575 -65.21 -40.23 -12.47
N SER A 576 -65.48 -39.23 -11.62
CA SER A 576 -66.27 -39.42 -10.40
C SER A 576 -67.77 -39.26 -10.70
N PRO A 577 -68.68 -40.15 -10.23
CA PRO A 577 -70.13 -39.93 -10.29
C PRO A 577 -70.63 -38.75 -9.45
N ALA A 578 -69.76 -38.16 -8.60
CA ALA A 578 -70.07 -37.00 -7.78
C ALA A 578 -69.51 -35.68 -8.34
N ASP A 579 -68.60 -35.75 -9.32
CA ASP A 579 -68.04 -34.59 -10.02
C ASP A 579 -68.15 -34.84 -11.52
N ASP A 580 -69.20 -34.27 -12.11
CA ASP A 580 -69.52 -34.55 -13.51
C ASP A 580 -68.73 -33.69 -14.51
N LEU A 581 -67.90 -32.76 -14.02
CA LEU A 581 -67.12 -31.80 -14.81
C LEU A 581 -65.62 -32.13 -14.82
N ASN A 582 -65.06 -32.57 -13.69
CA ASN A 582 -63.66 -32.98 -13.60
C ASN A 582 -63.47 -34.45 -14.02
N TYR A 583 -62.76 -34.69 -15.12
CA TYR A 583 -62.37 -36.05 -15.52
C TYR A 583 -61.09 -36.11 -16.35
N LEU A 584 -60.44 -37.27 -16.30
CA LEU A 584 -59.28 -37.62 -17.13
C LEU A 584 -59.74 -38.43 -18.34
N ARG A 585 -59.21 -38.10 -19.53
CA ARG A 585 -59.50 -38.81 -20.78
C ARG A 585 -58.23 -39.12 -21.57
N ALA A 586 -58.10 -40.34 -22.08
CA ALA A 586 -56.98 -40.77 -22.91
C ALA A 586 -57.46 -41.31 -24.27
N VAL A 587 -56.98 -40.70 -25.36
CA VAL A 587 -57.41 -41.00 -26.74
C VAL A 587 -56.22 -40.84 -27.70
N HIS A 588 -55.96 -41.85 -28.54
CA HIS A 588 -54.82 -41.88 -29.48
C HIS A 588 -53.48 -41.54 -28.80
N ASN A 589 -52.90 -40.38 -29.12
CA ASN A 589 -51.62 -39.84 -28.67
C ASN A 589 -51.79 -38.69 -27.65
N VAL A 590 -52.96 -38.58 -27.00
CA VAL A 590 -53.30 -37.53 -26.04
C VAL A 590 -53.84 -38.15 -24.74
N LEU A 591 -53.28 -37.71 -23.61
CA LEU A 591 -53.76 -37.96 -22.26
C LEU A 591 -54.06 -36.60 -21.62
N ALA A 592 -55.33 -36.30 -21.35
CA ALA A 592 -55.76 -34.97 -20.93
C ALA A 592 -56.71 -34.99 -19.74
N ILE A 593 -56.78 -33.87 -19.03
CA ILE A 593 -57.70 -33.61 -17.92
C ILE A 593 -58.55 -32.40 -18.29
N THR A 594 -59.85 -32.49 -18.03
CA THR A 594 -60.81 -31.40 -18.13
C THR A 594 -61.42 -31.13 -16.76
N ASN A 595 -61.81 -29.87 -16.53
CA ASN A 595 -62.55 -29.38 -15.37
C ASN A 595 -63.90 -28.74 -15.74
N ASP A 596 -64.30 -28.81 -17.01
CA ASP A 596 -65.50 -28.15 -17.56
C ASP A 596 -66.46 -29.11 -18.28
N GLY A 597 -66.32 -30.42 -18.04
CA GLY A 597 -67.10 -31.47 -18.71
C GLY A 597 -66.54 -31.92 -20.07
N GLY A 598 -65.40 -31.38 -20.50
CA GLY A 598 -64.73 -31.71 -21.76
C GLY A 598 -65.06 -30.74 -22.90
N ASN A 599 -65.44 -29.51 -22.57
CA ASN A 599 -65.49 -28.40 -23.51
C ASN A 599 -64.06 -27.90 -23.81
N THR A 600 -63.18 -27.90 -22.81
CA THR A 600 -61.75 -27.67 -22.95
C THR A 600 -60.92 -28.73 -22.22
N PHE A 601 -59.69 -28.93 -22.72
CA PHE A 601 -58.69 -29.87 -22.17
C PHE A 601 -57.37 -29.13 -21.95
N LYS A 602 -57.44 -28.13 -21.07
CA LYS A 602 -56.38 -27.16 -20.73
C LYS A 602 -55.06 -27.80 -20.25
N ASN A 603 -55.11 -29.01 -19.71
CA ASN A 603 -53.95 -29.73 -19.20
C ASN A 603 -53.88 -31.12 -19.86
N ALA A 604 -52.89 -31.32 -20.73
CA ALA A 604 -52.77 -32.50 -21.59
C ALA A 604 -51.31 -32.84 -21.93
N ILE A 605 -50.96 -34.13 -21.85
CA ILE A 605 -49.75 -34.70 -22.43
C ILE A 605 -50.08 -35.15 -23.86
N THR A 606 -49.32 -34.64 -24.82
CA THR A 606 -49.50 -34.92 -26.25
C THR A 606 -48.19 -35.40 -26.89
N SER A 607 -48.22 -35.88 -28.13
CA SER A 607 -46.99 -36.17 -28.89
C SER A 607 -46.18 -34.94 -29.31
N GLN A 608 -46.61 -33.71 -28.97
CA GLN A 608 -45.85 -32.46 -29.14
C GLN A 608 -45.31 -31.91 -27.82
N GLY A 609 -45.54 -32.60 -26.69
CA GLY A 609 -45.15 -32.15 -25.35
C GLY A 609 -46.33 -31.99 -24.39
N VAL A 610 -46.05 -31.35 -23.26
CA VAL A 610 -47.04 -31.04 -22.21
C VAL A 610 -47.67 -29.69 -22.50
N ILE A 611 -48.99 -29.66 -22.63
CA ILE A 611 -49.82 -28.46 -22.62
C ILE A 611 -50.38 -28.32 -21.21
N ALA A 612 -50.14 -27.20 -20.52
CA ALA A 612 -50.69 -26.94 -19.21
C ALA A 612 -50.81 -25.43 -18.98
N GLU A 613 -51.80 -25.01 -18.20
CA GLU A 613 -51.94 -23.59 -17.80
C GLU A 613 -51.00 -23.22 -16.64
N ARG A 614 -50.52 -24.22 -15.88
CA ARG A 614 -49.53 -24.07 -14.80
C ARG A 614 -48.66 -25.33 -14.72
N LEU A 615 -47.35 -25.13 -14.53
CA LEU A 615 -46.39 -26.20 -14.23
C LEU A 615 -45.85 -25.99 -12.80
N TRP A 616 -45.77 -27.07 -12.02
CA TRP A 616 -45.35 -27.04 -10.62
C TRP A 616 -44.16 -27.98 -10.40
N GLY A 617 -43.02 -27.45 -9.96
CA GLY A 617 -41.79 -28.21 -9.70
C GLY A 617 -40.54 -27.54 -10.30
N GLN A 618 -39.38 -28.14 -10.06
CA GLN A 618 -38.11 -27.68 -10.64
C GLN A 618 -38.04 -28.06 -12.13
N ILE A 619 -37.86 -27.07 -12.99
CA ILE A 619 -37.62 -27.27 -14.43
C ILE A 619 -36.11 -27.36 -14.64
N ILE A 620 -35.61 -28.51 -15.11
CA ILE A 620 -34.20 -28.70 -15.46
C ILE A 620 -34.05 -28.47 -16.97
N ALA A 621 -33.37 -27.39 -17.35
CA ALA A 621 -32.97 -27.12 -18.73
C ALA A 621 -31.86 -28.11 -19.16
N GLY A 622 -31.91 -28.57 -20.41
CA GLY A 622 -30.92 -29.51 -20.96
C GLY A 622 -29.89 -28.87 -21.90
N GLU A 623 -30.33 -27.92 -22.71
CA GLU A 623 -29.50 -27.17 -23.67
C GLU A 623 -30.01 -25.72 -23.73
N ASN A 624 -31.31 -25.54 -24.04
CA ASN A 624 -32.03 -24.27 -23.94
C ASN A 624 -33.34 -24.42 -23.14
N LEU A 625 -33.79 -23.34 -22.50
CA LEU A 625 -35.13 -23.15 -21.94
C LEU A 625 -35.65 -21.74 -22.34
N THR A 626 -36.93 -21.64 -22.70
CA THR A 626 -37.58 -20.38 -23.07
C THR A 626 -38.97 -20.30 -22.44
N ILE A 627 -39.29 -19.15 -21.84
CA ILE A 627 -40.60 -18.83 -21.27
C ILE A 627 -41.03 -17.50 -21.89
N GLN A 628 -42.22 -17.45 -22.51
CA GLN A 628 -42.68 -16.28 -23.27
C GLN A 628 -44.14 -15.95 -22.94
N ASN A 629 -44.45 -14.66 -22.86
CA ASN A 629 -45.82 -14.13 -22.78
C ASN A 629 -45.95 -12.86 -23.65
N GLU A 630 -47.05 -12.12 -23.53
CA GLU A 630 -47.31 -10.90 -24.33
C GLU A 630 -46.50 -9.67 -23.87
N ALA A 631 -45.87 -9.72 -22.68
CA ALA A 631 -45.04 -8.65 -22.13
C ALA A 631 -43.54 -8.85 -22.35
N GLY A 632 -43.08 -10.10 -22.53
CA GLY A 632 -41.66 -10.38 -22.67
C GLY A 632 -41.28 -11.85 -22.84
N THR A 633 -39.97 -12.09 -22.94
CA THR A 633 -39.36 -13.41 -23.09
C THR A 633 -38.23 -13.60 -22.09
N PHE A 634 -38.26 -14.69 -21.33
CA PHE A 634 -37.14 -15.14 -20.52
C PHE A 634 -36.48 -16.36 -21.16
N THR A 635 -35.15 -16.34 -21.29
CA THR A 635 -34.36 -17.42 -21.87
C THR A 635 -33.24 -17.84 -20.93
N PHE A 636 -32.96 -19.14 -20.90
CA PHE A 636 -31.85 -19.72 -20.15
C PHE A 636 -31.15 -20.76 -21.01
N ASP A 637 -29.90 -20.53 -21.37
CA ASP A 637 -29.10 -21.39 -22.24
C ASP A 637 -27.62 -21.43 -21.83
N LYS A 638 -26.72 -21.75 -22.75
CA LYS A 638 -25.27 -21.85 -22.49
C LYS A 638 -24.58 -20.52 -22.16
N ASP A 639 -25.17 -19.38 -22.53
CA ASP A 639 -24.57 -18.06 -22.35
C ASP A 639 -25.13 -17.31 -21.14
N GLY A 640 -26.21 -17.80 -20.54
CA GLY A 640 -26.72 -17.30 -19.25
C GLY A 640 -28.24 -17.22 -19.18
N ALA A 641 -28.73 -16.22 -18.43
CA ALA A 641 -30.14 -15.91 -18.26
C ALA A 641 -30.44 -14.53 -18.86
N THR A 642 -31.26 -14.48 -19.92
CA THR A 642 -31.63 -13.22 -20.59
C THR A 642 -33.12 -12.95 -20.42
N LEU A 643 -33.48 -11.73 -20.03
CA LEU A 643 -34.86 -11.25 -19.92
C LEU A 643 -35.08 -10.08 -20.89
N ASP A 644 -36.03 -10.25 -21.80
CA ASP A 644 -36.46 -9.27 -22.79
C ASP A 644 -37.89 -8.78 -22.47
N GLY A 645 -38.12 -7.47 -22.52
CA GLY A 645 -39.43 -6.83 -22.31
C GLY A 645 -39.95 -6.69 -20.87
N ALA A 646 -39.33 -7.35 -19.87
CA ALA A 646 -39.80 -7.35 -18.47
C ALA A 646 -38.73 -6.87 -17.48
N THR A 647 -39.16 -6.37 -16.31
CA THR A 647 -38.27 -5.92 -15.23
C THR A 647 -37.64 -7.09 -14.46
N LEU A 648 -36.33 -7.02 -14.26
CA LEU A 648 -35.56 -7.98 -13.46
C LEU A 648 -35.13 -7.35 -12.13
N THR A 649 -35.64 -7.86 -11.02
CA THR A 649 -35.22 -7.45 -9.66
C THR A 649 -34.28 -8.49 -9.08
N ILE A 650 -33.03 -8.12 -8.83
CA ILE A 650 -32.01 -9.00 -8.22
C ILE A 650 -31.74 -8.50 -6.79
N ILE A 651 -32.34 -9.17 -5.82
CA ILE A 651 -32.09 -8.91 -4.40
C ILE A 651 -30.64 -9.32 -4.10
N GLY A 652 -29.94 -8.57 -3.24
CA GLY A 652 -28.51 -8.79 -2.93
C GLY A 652 -27.52 -8.35 -4.02
N GLY A 653 -28.00 -7.98 -5.21
CA GLY A 653 -27.18 -7.42 -6.30
C GLY A 653 -26.28 -8.42 -7.03
N LEU A 654 -25.37 -7.88 -7.84
CA LEU A 654 -24.38 -8.60 -8.65
C LEU A 654 -23.00 -7.98 -8.45
N SER A 655 -21.93 -8.78 -8.56
CA SER A 655 -20.55 -8.26 -8.71
C SER A 655 -20.20 -8.15 -10.19
N GLU A 656 -19.12 -7.43 -10.54
CA GLU A 656 -18.58 -7.34 -11.91
C GLU A 656 -18.56 -8.68 -12.66
N GLY A 657 -17.99 -9.75 -12.08
CA GLY A 657 -17.96 -11.09 -12.69
C GLY A 657 -19.32 -11.82 -12.84
N ASN A 658 -20.43 -11.14 -12.52
CA ASN A 658 -21.80 -11.58 -12.75
C ASN A 658 -22.69 -10.48 -13.38
N LEU A 659 -22.14 -9.28 -13.62
CA LEU A 659 -22.77 -8.22 -14.40
C LEU A 659 -22.47 -8.45 -15.89
N ASP A 660 -23.32 -7.92 -16.76
CA ASP A 660 -22.95 -7.81 -18.18
C ASP A 660 -21.76 -6.83 -18.32
N SER A 661 -20.85 -7.11 -19.26
CA SER A 661 -19.70 -6.23 -19.53
C SER A 661 -20.16 -4.80 -19.83
N GLY A 662 -21.27 -4.68 -20.59
CA GLY A 662 -21.99 -3.47 -21.01
C GLY A 662 -22.58 -2.59 -19.90
N PHE A 663 -22.08 -2.72 -18.67
CA PHE A 663 -22.33 -1.82 -17.55
C PHE A 663 -21.05 -1.30 -16.88
N VAL A 664 -19.98 -2.12 -16.84
CA VAL A 664 -18.72 -1.80 -16.14
C VAL A 664 -17.93 -0.70 -16.86
N GLU A 665 -17.97 -0.71 -18.17
CA GLU A 665 -17.12 0.13 -19.04
C GLU A 665 -17.42 1.63 -18.91
N SER A 666 -18.58 1.99 -18.35
CA SER A 666 -19.08 3.37 -18.24
C SER A 666 -18.11 4.24 -17.47
N ILE A 667 -17.63 3.73 -16.35
CA ILE A 667 -16.93 4.52 -15.33
C ILE A 667 -15.54 4.94 -15.84
N ASN A 668 -14.90 4.10 -16.67
CA ASN A 668 -13.51 4.27 -17.12
C ASN A 668 -13.29 5.55 -17.96
N THR A 669 -14.26 5.93 -18.79
CA THR A 669 -13.97 6.85 -19.91
C THR A 669 -14.29 8.31 -19.63
N LEU A 670 -14.85 8.63 -18.46
CA LEU A 670 -14.96 10.03 -18.00
C LEU A 670 -13.59 10.67 -17.73
N GLN A 671 -12.52 9.87 -17.68
CA GLN A 671 -11.17 10.29 -17.30
C GLN A 671 -10.29 10.77 -18.48
N THR A 672 -10.45 10.25 -19.71
CA THR A 672 -9.43 10.44 -20.77
C THR A 672 -9.50 11.77 -21.55
N GLU A 673 -10.66 12.46 -21.58
CA GLU A 673 -10.84 13.65 -22.44
C GLU A 673 -9.98 14.87 -22.05
N ILE A 674 -9.31 14.81 -20.90
CA ILE A 674 -8.63 15.95 -20.27
C ILE A 674 -7.23 16.23 -20.88
N SER A 675 -6.69 15.33 -21.70
CA SER A 675 -5.22 15.19 -21.87
C SER A 675 -4.58 15.61 -23.21
N LYS A 676 -5.30 16.16 -24.20
CA LYS A 676 -4.76 16.42 -25.57
C LYS A 676 -4.84 17.89 -26.05
N PHE A 677 -3.79 18.69 -25.77
CA PHE A 677 -3.47 19.98 -26.42
C PHE A 677 -2.05 19.90 -27.06
N SER A 678 -1.72 20.52 -28.18
CA SER A 678 -2.51 21.34 -29.12
C SER A 678 -2.07 21.09 -30.58
N ASP A 679 -2.93 21.39 -31.56
CA ASP A 679 -2.61 21.42 -33.01
C ASP A 679 -3.25 22.67 -33.65
N ASP A 680 -3.10 23.83 -33.00
CA ASP A 680 -3.90 25.04 -33.26
C ASP A 680 -3.53 25.82 -34.54
N GLY A 681 -2.45 25.43 -35.22
CA GLY A 681 -1.92 26.09 -36.43
C GLY A 681 -0.90 27.21 -36.16
N PHE A 682 -0.51 27.41 -34.91
CA PHE A 682 0.46 28.42 -34.48
C PHE A 682 1.64 27.78 -33.71
N ILE A 683 2.61 28.63 -33.34
CA ILE A 683 3.62 28.39 -32.31
C ILE A 683 3.42 29.47 -31.25
N GLN A 684 3.25 29.06 -30.01
CA GLN A 684 3.12 29.91 -28.83
C GLN A 684 4.50 30.18 -28.21
N PHE A 685 4.59 31.17 -27.31
CA PHE A 685 5.88 31.60 -26.72
C PHE A 685 6.62 30.44 -26.00
N ALA A 686 5.90 29.63 -25.21
CA ALA A 686 6.48 28.50 -24.50
C ALA A 686 7.06 27.43 -25.45
N GLU A 687 6.38 27.14 -26.56
CA GLU A 687 6.83 26.19 -27.57
C GLU A 687 8.09 26.70 -28.31
N SER A 688 8.19 28.02 -28.50
CA SER A 688 9.39 28.66 -29.05
C SER A 688 10.62 28.56 -28.13
N GLU A 689 10.43 28.69 -26.80
CA GLU A 689 11.54 28.49 -25.85
C GLU A 689 11.95 27.00 -25.78
N ASN A 690 11.02 26.06 -25.94
CA ASN A 690 11.35 24.63 -26.07
C ASN A 690 12.18 24.33 -27.35
N LEU A 691 11.81 24.91 -28.50
CA LEU A 691 12.61 24.83 -29.74
C LEU A 691 14.04 25.38 -29.58
N LYS A 692 14.19 26.45 -28.80
CA LYS A 692 15.47 27.11 -28.47
C LYS A 692 16.32 26.27 -27.51
N ILE A 693 15.71 25.62 -26.52
CA ILE A 693 16.38 24.65 -25.63
C ILE A 693 16.94 23.48 -26.45
N ASN A 694 16.11 22.87 -27.31
CA ASN A 694 16.52 21.76 -28.18
C ASN A 694 17.69 22.13 -29.11
N LEU A 695 17.68 23.34 -29.69
CA LEU A 695 18.79 23.82 -30.50
C LEU A 695 20.08 23.97 -29.67
N ASN A 696 20.00 24.53 -28.47
CA ASN A 696 21.17 24.75 -27.62
C ASN A 696 21.79 23.43 -27.13
N GLN A 697 20.98 22.42 -26.82
CA GLN A 697 21.47 21.07 -26.52
C GLN A 697 22.23 20.48 -27.71
N VAL A 698 21.62 20.47 -28.91
CA VAL A 698 22.25 19.91 -30.13
C VAL A 698 23.55 20.62 -30.51
N LYS A 699 23.67 21.92 -30.23
CA LYS A 699 24.96 22.65 -30.32
C LYS A 699 25.98 22.14 -29.30
N SER A 700 25.62 22.03 -28.02
CA SER A 700 26.57 21.62 -26.97
C SER A 700 27.13 20.22 -27.22
N GLU A 701 26.26 19.27 -27.63
CA GLU A 701 26.68 17.91 -27.99
C GLU A 701 27.68 17.87 -29.15
N SER A 702 27.60 18.82 -30.09
CA SER A 702 28.42 18.78 -31.31
C SER A 702 29.92 18.99 -31.06
N VAL A 703 30.27 19.68 -29.97
CA VAL A 703 31.64 20.14 -29.69
C VAL A 703 32.61 18.96 -29.57
N ASP A 704 32.28 17.97 -28.74
CA ASP A 704 33.16 16.83 -28.46
C ASP A 704 33.44 15.98 -29.71
N PHE A 705 32.44 15.81 -30.58
CA PHE A 705 32.60 15.06 -31.83
C PHE A 705 33.46 15.80 -32.86
N ILE A 706 33.30 17.13 -32.96
CA ILE A 706 34.14 17.99 -33.81
C ILE A 706 35.59 17.97 -33.30
N ASP A 707 35.81 18.01 -31.99
CA ASP A 707 37.15 18.02 -31.41
C ASP A 707 37.83 16.64 -31.45
N ALA A 708 37.07 15.55 -31.31
CA ALA A 708 37.55 14.19 -31.57
C ALA A 708 37.92 13.99 -33.05
N ALA A 709 37.18 14.60 -33.98
CA ALA A 709 37.49 14.57 -35.41
C ALA A 709 38.75 15.37 -35.74
N ASN A 710 38.91 16.58 -35.18
CA ASN A 710 40.10 17.42 -35.32
C ASN A 710 41.37 16.65 -34.91
N LYS A 711 41.34 15.96 -33.75
CA LYS A 711 42.46 15.17 -33.19
C LYS A 711 42.81 13.91 -33.98
N LEU A 712 41.95 13.49 -34.92
CA LEU A 712 42.15 12.32 -35.80
C LEU A 712 42.28 12.70 -37.29
N GLU A 713 42.46 13.99 -37.59
CA GLU A 713 42.53 14.56 -38.94
C GLU A 713 41.31 14.25 -39.85
N ILE A 714 40.16 13.94 -39.24
CA ILE A 714 38.91 13.63 -39.95
C ILE A 714 38.25 14.93 -40.43
N THR A 715 38.26 15.16 -41.73
CA THR A 715 37.86 16.42 -42.36
C THR A 715 36.48 16.35 -43.02
N THR A 716 36.27 15.43 -43.97
CA THR A 716 35.03 15.37 -44.78
C THR A 716 33.76 15.21 -43.95
N GLU A 717 33.72 14.20 -43.07
CA GLU A 717 32.56 13.91 -42.23
C GLU A 717 32.31 15.04 -41.21
N LYS A 718 33.37 15.68 -40.72
CA LYS A 718 33.30 16.79 -39.77
C LYS A 718 32.65 18.01 -40.40
N THR A 719 33.14 18.44 -41.56
CA THR A 719 32.58 19.58 -42.30
C THR A 719 31.14 19.34 -42.74
N ASN A 720 30.77 18.10 -43.05
CA ASN A 720 29.36 17.76 -43.32
C ASN A 720 28.46 17.97 -42.09
N TYR A 721 28.91 17.61 -40.88
CA TYR A 721 28.17 17.83 -39.63
C TYR A 721 28.09 19.32 -39.24
N GLU A 722 29.20 20.06 -39.34
CA GLU A 722 29.26 21.51 -39.12
C GLU A 722 28.28 22.28 -40.04
N ASN A 723 28.17 21.86 -41.31
CA ASN A 723 27.22 22.45 -42.27
C ASN A 723 25.75 22.14 -41.92
N ALA A 724 25.46 20.93 -41.44
CA ALA A 724 24.10 20.54 -41.06
C ALA A 724 23.62 21.33 -39.82
N LEU A 725 24.47 21.47 -38.80
CA LEU A 725 24.24 22.30 -37.62
C LEU A 725 23.94 23.76 -38.01
N THR A 726 24.78 24.35 -38.86
CA THR A 726 24.59 25.72 -39.38
C THR A 726 23.25 25.89 -40.11
N THR A 727 22.76 24.83 -40.77
CA THR A 727 21.47 24.83 -41.48
C THR A 727 20.29 24.76 -40.50
N LEU A 728 20.36 23.88 -39.49
CA LEU A 728 19.37 23.78 -38.40
C LEU A 728 19.24 25.10 -37.62
N GLU A 729 20.37 25.71 -37.25
CA GLU A 729 20.42 27.02 -36.61
C GLU A 729 19.69 28.10 -37.42
N SER A 730 19.85 28.08 -38.75
CA SER A 730 19.26 29.07 -39.64
C SER A 730 17.75 28.89 -39.80
N GLU A 731 17.23 27.67 -39.62
CA GLU A 731 15.80 27.36 -39.71
C GLU A 731 15.06 27.74 -38.41
N ILE A 732 15.54 27.23 -37.26
CA ILE A 732 14.90 27.46 -35.96
C ILE A 732 14.88 28.94 -35.57
N LYS A 733 15.89 29.72 -36.00
CA LYS A 733 15.97 31.16 -35.75
C LYS A 733 14.80 31.98 -36.31
N ASN A 734 14.01 31.43 -37.23
CA ASN A 734 12.78 32.07 -37.74
C ASN A 734 11.62 31.99 -36.74
N TRP A 735 11.71 31.11 -35.73
CA TRP A 735 10.61 30.73 -34.83
C TRP A 735 10.88 31.06 -33.35
N ILE A 736 12.15 31.21 -32.96
CA ILE A 736 12.60 31.55 -31.60
C ILE A 736 12.97 33.03 -31.44
N ASP A 737 12.93 33.56 -30.22
CA ASP A 737 13.28 34.96 -29.88
C ASP A 737 12.51 36.03 -30.69
N GLN A 738 11.28 35.72 -31.14
CA GLN A 738 10.46 36.64 -31.93
C GLN A 738 9.67 37.60 -31.03
N ILE A 739 9.33 38.78 -31.56
CA ILE A 739 8.75 39.88 -30.77
C ILE A 739 7.24 39.66 -30.47
N ASN A 740 6.54 38.89 -31.31
CA ASN A 740 5.10 38.65 -31.17
C ASN A 740 4.79 37.15 -31.32
N TYR A 741 4.10 36.58 -30.33
CA TYR A 741 3.48 35.26 -30.37
C TYR A 741 1.97 35.41 -30.09
N PRO A 742 1.10 34.48 -30.52
CA PRO A 742 1.40 33.27 -31.29
C PRO A 742 1.72 33.55 -32.76
N MET A 743 2.57 32.71 -33.36
CA MET A 743 3.03 32.83 -34.75
C MET A 743 2.40 31.74 -35.63
N VAL A 744 1.79 32.09 -36.77
CA VAL A 744 1.25 31.09 -37.72
C VAL A 744 2.39 30.19 -38.22
N VAL A 745 2.25 28.87 -38.09
CA VAL A 745 3.17 27.87 -38.64
C VAL A 745 2.43 26.99 -39.63
N THR A 746 2.99 26.81 -40.83
CA THR A 746 2.43 25.84 -41.80
C THR A 746 2.97 24.44 -41.53
N GLU A 747 2.22 23.42 -41.96
CA GLU A 747 2.66 22.04 -41.93
C GLU A 747 4.00 21.84 -42.69
N GLU A 748 4.18 22.53 -43.82
CA GLU A 748 5.45 22.57 -44.56
C GLU A 748 6.62 23.15 -43.73
N ASN A 749 6.37 24.15 -42.88
CA ASN A 749 7.39 24.69 -41.96
C ASN A 749 7.73 23.67 -40.86
N ARG A 750 6.72 22.99 -40.28
CA ARG A 750 6.93 21.93 -39.27
C ARG A 750 7.77 20.78 -39.84
N ILE A 751 7.45 20.33 -41.06
CA ILE A 751 8.23 19.32 -41.80
C ILE A 751 9.67 19.80 -42.07
N ASN A 752 9.87 21.06 -42.46
CA ASN A 752 11.21 21.61 -42.71
C ASN A 752 12.08 21.66 -41.45
N ILE A 753 11.53 22.08 -40.29
CA ILE A 753 12.24 22.11 -39.00
C ILE A 753 12.72 20.71 -38.62
N ASN A 754 11.80 19.72 -38.62
CA ASN A 754 12.11 18.35 -38.24
C ASN A 754 13.16 17.74 -39.18
N SER A 755 13.00 17.96 -40.50
CA SER A 755 13.97 17.51 -41.51
C SER A 755 15.38 18.09 -41.32
N LYS A 756 15.55 19.27 -40.68
CA LYS A 756 16.88 19.78 -40.32
C LYS A 756 17.47 19.06 -39.12
N PHE A 757 16.67 18.75 -38.10
CA PHE A 757 17.13 17.94 -36.95
C PHE A 757 17.60 16.56 -37.42
N ASP A 758 16.84 15.92 -38.30
CA ASP A 758 17.18 14.61 -38.88
C ASP A 758 18.52 14.63 -39.62
N ASP A 759 18.78 15.65 -40.45
CA ASP A 759 20.04 15.71 -41.19
C ASP A 759 21.24 15.91 -40.26
N VAL A 760 21.09 16.70 -39.18
CA VAL A 760 22.12 16.86 -38.14
C VAL A 760 22.45 15.53 -37.48
N GLN A 761 21.45 14.76 -37.05
CA GLN A 761 21.68 13.43 -36.46
C GLN A 761 22.29 12.46 -37.48
N ASN A 762 21.84 12.52 -38.74
CA ASN A 762 22.37 11.69 -39.83
C ASN A 762 23.87 11.95 -40.09
N LYS A 763 24.33 13.20 -40.01
CA LYS A 763 25.76 13.53 -40.10
C LYS A 763 26.53 13.14 -38.82
N LYS A 764 25.96 13.37 -37.63
CA LYS A 764 26.55 13.03 -36.32
C LYS A 764 26.98 11.57 -36.28
N SER A 765 26.08 10.64 -36.61
CA SER A 765 26.36 9.20 -36.61
C SER A 765 27.44 8.80 -37.64
N LYS A 766 27.49 9.46 -38.80
CA LYS A 766 28.53 9.22 -39.82
C LYS A 766 29.91 9.69 -39.33
N LEU A 767 29.98 10.79 -38.60
CA LEU A 767 31.22 11.28 -38.00
C LEU A 767 31.73 10.34 -36.89
N ILE A 768 30.85 9.89 -36.00
CA ILE A 768 31.18 8.96 -34.90
C ILE A 768 31.74 7.63 -35.45
N ASN A 769 31.06 7.03 -36.43
CA ASN A 769 31.52 5.79 -37.05
C ASN A 769 32.90 5.96 -37.72
N LYS A 770 33.17 7.13 -38.30
CA LYS A 770 34.47 7.44 -38.89
C LYS A 770 35.56 7.56 -37.81
N ILE A 771 35.28 8.25 -36.70
CA ILE A 771 36.17 8.37 -35.52
C ILE A 771 36.56 7.00 -34.97
N MET A 772 35.60 6.07 -34.84
CA MET A 772 35.87 4.71 -34.36
C MET A 772 36.81 3.95 -35.31
N SER A 773 36.52 3.95 -36.62
CA SER A 773 37.33 3.23 -37.63
C SER A 773 38.80 3.63 -37.68
N VAL A 774 39.13 4.89 -37.38
CA VAL A 774 40.52 5.38 -37.36
C VAL A 774 41.26 4.90 -36.10
N ARG A 775 40.57 4.84 -34.96
CA ARG A 775 41.15 4.37 -33.68
C ARG A 775 41.44 2.86 -33.70
N GLU A 776 40.55 2.05 -34.26
CA GLU A 776 40.75 0.59 -34.37
C GLU A 776 41.92 0.20 -35.27
N GLN A 777 42.23 1.02 -36.29
CA GLN A 777 43.38 0.80 -37.16
C GLN A 777 44.69 1.07 -36.39
N ALA A 778 44.78 2.22 -35.71
CA ALA A 778 45.96 2.60 -34.94
C ALA A 778 46.32 1.61 -33.82
N ALA A 779 45.33 0.92 -33.24
CA ALA A 779 45.55 -0.10 -32.21
C ALA A 779 46.20 -1.40 -32.72
N LYS A 780 46.15 -1.69 -34.03
CA LYS A 780 46.64 -2.94 -34.63
C LYS A 780 48.08 -2.85 -35.16
N ASP A 781 48.58 -1.63 -35.34
CA ASP A 781 49.86 -1.37 -36.01
C ASP A 781 51.04 -1.18 -35.02
N TYR A 782 50.83 -1.43 -33.71
CA TYR A 782 51.83 -1.20 -32.66
C TYR A 782 52.76 -2.42 -32.46
N THR A 783 54.01 -2.32 -32.92
CA THR A 783 55.10 -3.28 -32.66
C THR A 783 56.22 -2.65 -31.84
N ASP A 784 57.10 -3.48 -31.27
CA ASP A 784 58.24 -3.02 -30.47
C ASP A 784 59.37 -2.40 -31.33
N ALA A 785 60.37 -1.80 -30.68
CA ALA A 785 61.43 -1.05 -31.36
C ALA A 785 62.40 -1.88 -32.24
N ASN A 786 62.24 -3.22 -32.32
CA ASN A 786 62.94 -4.06 -33.30
C ASN A 786 62.01 -4.95 -34.14
N GLY A 787 60.72 -5.05 -33.79
CA GLY A 787 59.65 -5.60 -34.62
C GLY A 787 59.16 -7.01 -34.29
N PHE A 788 59.43 -7.57 -33.09
CA PHE A 788 58.97 -8.92 -32.71
C PHE A 788 58.62 -9.06 -31.21
N PRO A 789 57.77 -10.02 -30.79
CA PRO A 789 57.32 -10.17 -29.40
C PRO A 789 58.36 -10.81 -28.45
N PHE A 790 58.17 -10.60 -27.14
CA PHE A 790 59.10 -10.96 -26.05
C PHE A 790 58.92 -12.36 -25.44
N ASP A 791 60.03 -12.93 -24.90
CA ASP A 791 59.98 -14.01 -23.89
C ASP A 791 61.29 -14.12 -23.03
N ASN A 792 61.15 -13.99 -21.69
CA ASN A 792 61.86 -14.61 -20.53
C ASN A 792 63.41 -14.65 -20.24
N TRP A 793 63.72 -14.60 -18.92
CA TRP A 793 64.81 -15.27 -18.11
C TRP A 793 66.11 -14.57 -17.60
N GLU A 794 66.86 -15.27 -16.70
CA GLU A 794 67.71 -14.81 -15.56
C GLU A 794 69.23 -15.24 -15.69
N TYR A 795 70.20 -15.23 -14.73
CA TYR A 795 70.33 -15.01 -13.25
C TYR A 795 71.83 -14.84 -12.84
N SER A 796 72.13 -14.47 -11.56
CA SER A 796 73.29 -14.89 -10.71
C SER A 796 74.64 -14.12 -10.69
N ASP A 797 75.21 -14.03 -9.48
CA ASP A 797 76.53 -13.54 -8.98
C ASP A 797 76.77 -12.03 -8.68
N THR A 798 77.03 -11.73 -7.39
CA THR A 798 77.21 -10.38 -6.79
C THR A 798 78.66 -10.11 -6.31
N THR A 799 79.06 -8.84 -6.08
CA THR A 799 80.35 -8.48 -5.44
C THR A 799 80.30 -7.12 -4.71
N LEU A 800 80.94 -7.04 -3.53
CA LEU A 800 80.99 -5.85 -2.66
C LEU A 800 82.34 -5.13 -2.73
N ILE A 801 82.35 -3.78 -2.63
CA ILE A 801 83.56 -2.94 -2.61
C ILE A 801 83.46 -1.90 -1.47
N ASP A 802 84.53 -1.75 -0.69
CA ASP A 802 84.65 -0.80 0.43
C ASP A 802 85.77 0.23 0.17
N GLY A 803 85.56 1.47 0.64
CA GLY A 803 86.60 2.50 0.77
C GLY A 803 87.20 3.16 -0.48
N GLY A 804 86.74 2.85 -1.72
CA GLY A 804 87.37 3.36 -2.95
C GLY A 804 86.40 3.78 -4.06
N GLN A 805 86.71 4.89 -4.76
CA GLN A 805 85.93 5.35 -5.92
C GLN A 805 86.08 4.41 -7.12
N ILE A 806 84.96 3.90 -7.63
CA ILE A 806 84.87 3.18 -8.90
C ILE A 806 84.61 4.19 -10.02
N LYS A 807 85.30 4.06 -11.16
CA LYS A 807 85.06 4.89 -12.35
C LYS A 807 85.13 4.06 -13.62
N SER A 808 83.97 3.64 -14.11
CA SER A 808 83.80 2.78 -15.29
C SER A 808 82.86 3.42 -16.32
N GLY A 809 82.87 2.90 -17.56
CA GLY A 809 81.94 3.31 -18.62
C GLY A 809 80.52 2.72 -18.47
N THR A 810 80.44 1.57 -17.81
CA THR A 810 79.25 0.82 -17.36
C THR A 810 79.66 0.01 -16.12
N ILE A 811 78.76 -0.25 -15.17
CA ILE A 811 78.98 -1.21 -14.08
C ILE A 811 77.84 -2.22 -14.15
N GLU A 812 78.18 -3.49 -14.29
CA GLU A 812 77.25 -4.62 -14.21
C GLU A 812 77.64 -5.45 -12.97
N ALA A 813 76.67 -5.66 -12.10
CA ALA A 813 76.73 -6.49 -10.90
C ALA A 813 75.29 -6.83 -10.50
N GLU A 814 75.02 -8.03 -9.99
CA GLU A 814 73.66 -8.46 -9.61
C GLU A 814 72.91 -7.47 -8.70
N SER A 815 73.63 -6.91 -7.72
CA SER A 815 73.10 -5.92 -6.79
C SER A 815 74.22 -4.99 -6.34
N ILE A 816 73.85 -3.74 -6.04
CA ILE A 816 74.77 -2.70 -5.59
C ILE A 816 74.21 -2.16 -4.27
N LEU A 817 74.71 -2.68 -3.16
CA LEU A 817 74.30 -2.25 -1.82
C LEU A 817 75.02 -0.93 -1.47
N ALA A 818 74.43 0.19 -1.88
CA ALA A 818 74.82 1.51 -1.41
C ALA A 818 74.15 1.85 -0.07
N GLY A 819 74.74 2.83 0.65
CA GLY A 819 74.04 3.53 1.74
C GLY A 819 73.04 4.56 1.21
N ILE A 820 72.75 5.59 2.00
CA ILE A 820 71.91 6.71 1.56
C ILE A 820 72.58 7.42 0.37
N LEU A 821 71.97 7.34 -0.82
CA LEU A 821 72.42 8.00 -2.03
C LEU A 821 71.67 9.34 -2.21
N VAL A 822 72.38 10.46 -2.02
CA VAL A 822 71.83 11.82 -2.19
C VAL A 822 72.62 12.55 -3.28
N GLY A 823 71.94 13.34 -4.11
CA GLY A 823 72.60 14.25 -5.06
C GLY A 823 73.21 13.57 -6.28
N PHE A 824 72.60 12.49 -6.78
CA PHE A 824 73.01 11.83 -8.02
C PHE A 824 71.91 11.89 -9.08
N THR A 825 72.31 11.81 -10.35
CA THR A 825 71.39 11.86 -11.50
C THR A 825 71.61 10.65 -12.40
N ILE A 826 70.56 9.88 -12.67
CA ILE A 826 70.56 8.84 -13.69
C ILE A 826 70.15 9.49 -15.02
N LYS A 827 70.92 9.27 -16.11
CA LYS A 827 70.65 9.84 -17.44
C LYS A 827 70.77 8.80 -18.54
N SER A 828 69.84 8.81 -19.49
CA SER A 828 70.02 8.07 -20.76
C SER A 828 71.21 8.63 -21.55
N LYS A 829 71.95 7.77 -22.24
CA LYS A 829 73.31 8.06 -22.74
C LYS A 829 73.35 8.57 -24.20
N LYS A 830 72.29 9.24 -24.68
CA LYS A 830 72.21 9.79 -26.04
C LYS A 830 71.28 11.01 -26.12
N ASN A 831 71.72 12.00 -26.92
CA ASN A 831 71.09 13.31 -27.17
C ASN A 831 70.99 14.23 -25.93
N ASP A 832 70.81 15.53 -26.19
CA ASP A 832 71.19 16.62 -25.26
C ASP A 832 70.11 17.04 -24.23
N GLN A 833 68.93 16.40 -24.21
CA GLN A 833 67.90 16.58 -23.17
C GLN A 833 67.28 15.23 -22.72
N PRO A 834 68.06 14.25 -22.24
CA PRO A 834 67.54 12.91 -22.00
C PRO A 834 66.69 12.83 -20.73
N ASN A 835 65.66 11.96 -20.77
CA ASN A 835 64.92 11.50 -19.58
C ASN A 835 65.90 11.20 -18.42
N ARG A 836 65.61 11.77 -17.24
CA ARG A 836 66.50 11.74 -16.08
C ARG A 836 65.75 11.50 -14.77
N VAL A 837 66.44 10.88 -13.81
CA VAL A 837 65.97 10.77 -12.42
C VAL A 837 66.95 11.51 -11.52
N GLU A 838 66.45 12.46 -10.73
CA GLU A 838 67.20 13.31 -9.81
C GLU A 838 66.72 13.07 -8.37
N ILE A 839 67.65 12.88 -7.43
CA ILE A 839 67.35 12.60 -6.01
C ILE A 839 68.03 13.65 -5.14
N ALA A 840 67.20 14.46 -4.47
CA ALA A 840 67.58 15.53 -3.55
C ALA A 840 67.45 15.09 -2.07
N GLU A 841 67.60 16.01 -1.12
CA GLU A 841 67.43 15.72 0.33
C GLU A 841 65.96 15.61 0.74
N ASP A 842 65.06 16.26 0.01
CA ASP A 842 63.63 16.44 0.30
C ASP A 842 62.69 15.76 -0.71
N LYS A 843 63.21 15.36 -1.89
CA LYS A 843 62.40 14.82 -2.99
C LYS A 843 63.14 13.97 -4.02
N ILE A 844 62.35 13.16 -4.74
CA ILE A 844 62.78 12.35 -5.90
C ILE A 844 62.00 12.82 -7.12
N GLU A 845 62.68 13.10 -8.24
CA GLU A 845 62.05 13.61 -9.46
C GLU A 845 62.42 12.79 -10.69
N ILE A 846 61.41 12.32 -11.43
CA ILE A 846 61.55 11.73 -12.77
C ILE A 846 61.13 12.79 -13.79
N ILE A 847 62.04 13.19 -14.69
CA ILE A 847 61.84 14.30 -15.62
C ILE A 847 62.04 13.80 -17.06
N GLY A 848 61.05 14.05 -17.92
CA GLY A 848 61.03 13.66 -19.33
C GLY A 848 61.85 14.55 -20.28
N GLU A 849 61.88 14.16 -21.55
CA GLU A 849 62.64 14.80 -22.65
C GLU A 849 62.15 16.23 -22.94
N GLU A 850 60.85 16.46 -22.75
CA GLU A 850 60.26 17.80 -22.56
C GLU A 850 59.93 17.97 -21.08
N GLU A 851 60.39 19.05 -20.45
CA GLU A 851 60.41 19.21 -18.97
C GLU A 851 59.02 19.23 -18.30
N TYR A 852 57.95 19.27 -19.10
CA TYR A 852 56.55 19.19 -18.67
C TYR A 852 56.19 17.83 -18.06
N THR A 853 56.77 16.72 -18.54
CA THR A 853 56.52 15.39 -17.96
C THR A 853 57.42 15.15 -16.75
N ARG A 854 57.04 15.73 -15.60
CA ARG A 854 57.79 15.69 -14.34
C ARG A 854 56.98 15.07 -13.21
N ILE A 855 57.38 13.89 -12.77
CA ILE A 855 56.84 13.22 -11.56
C ILE A 855 57.80 13.49 -10.41
N ALA A 856 57.46 14.47 -9.58
CA ALA A 856 58.12 14.70 -8.29
C ALA A 856 57.38 13.96 -7.17
N ILE A 857 58.15 13.34 -6.26
CA ILE A 857 57.71 12.73 -5.00
C ILE A 857 58.35 13.54 -3.88
N GLU A 858 57.55 14.36 -3.19
CA GLU A 858 57.96 15.16 -2.03
C GLU A 858 57.52 14.49 -0.73
N ALA A 859 58.39 14.47 0.28
CA ALA A 859 58.13 13.87 1.59
C ALA A 859 57.79 14.95 2.65
N ASP A 860 56.51 15.33 2.71
CA ASP A 860 55.97 16.25 3.72
C ASP A 860 55.40 15.42 4.91
N PRO A 861 55.49 15.83 6.19
CA PRO A 861 55.31 14.92 7.33
C PRO A 861 53.97 14.19 7.47
N HIS A 862 52.95 14.56 6.69
CA HIS A 862 51.64 13.90 6.65
C HIS A 862 51.12 13.63 5.23
N SER A 863 51.92 13.85 4.18
CA SER A 863 51.49 13.59 2.80
C SER A 863 52.62 13.24 1.82
N ILE A 864 52.34 12.29 0.93
CA ILE A 864 53.12 12.04 -0.29
C ILE A 864 52.37 12.68 -1.45
N ASN A 865 53.07 13.54 -2.20
CA ASN A 865 52.48 14.32 -3.28
C ASN A 865 53.12 13.99 -4.62
N PHE A 866 52.28 13.83 -5.64
CA PHE A 866 52.67 13.70 -7.04
C PHE A 866 52.19 14.94 -7.81
N TYR A 867 53.07 15.49 -8.63
CA TYR A 867 52.82 16.67 -9.44
C TYR A 867 52.96 16.34 -10.94
N ASN A 868 52.46 17.24 -11.78
CA ASN A 868 52.67 17.29 -13.22
C ASN A 868 52.76 18.77 -13.64
N GLN A 869 53.56 19.12 -14.64
CA GLN A 869 53.90 20.53 -14.93
C GLN A 869 53.30 20.97 -16.27
N ASP A 870 52.50 22.05 -16.28
CA ASP A 870 51.87 22.53 -17.51
C ASP A 870 52.86 23.24 -18.45
N SER A 871 52.44 23.47 -19.70
CA SER A 871 53.30 24.00 -20.77
C SER A 871 53.88 25.40 -20.50
N ASN A 872 53.38 26.11 -19.47
CA ASN A 872 53.90 27.41 -19.03
C ASN A 872 54.82 27.29 -17.80
N GLY A 873 55.08 26.07 -17.31
CA GLY A 873 55.90 25.79 -16.15
C GLY A 873 55.16 25.76 -14.81
N ASN A 874 53.82 25.82 -14.78
CA ASN A 874 53.09 25.75 -13.50
C ASN A 874 52.94 24.29 -13.03
N GLU A 875 53.34 24.00 -11.80
CA GLU A 875 53.15 22.69 -11.18
C GLU A 875 51.69 22.53 -10.73
N LYS A 876 51.06 21.42 -11.15
CA LYS A 876 49.73 20.99 -10.70
C LYS A 876 49.89 19.69 -9.94
N LYS A 877 49.47 19.70 -8.66
CA LYS A 877 49.33 18.52 -7.82
C LYS A 877 48.25 17.63 -8.44
N VAL A 878 48.60 16.41 -8.86
CA VAL A 878 47.68 15.48 -9.56
C VAL A 878 47.16 14.38 -8.65
N LEU A 879 47.98 13.91 -7.71
CA LEU A 879 47.62 12.88 -6.75
C LEU A 879 48.29 13.19 -5.41
N SER A 880 47.54 13.02 -4.31
CA SER A 880 48.05 13.11 -2.95
C SER A 880 47.59 11.92 -2.12
N MET A 881 48.53 11.34 -1.37
CA MET A 881 48.25 10.33 -0.37
C MET A 881 48.45 10.98 1.00
N TYR A 882 47.41 11.02 1.83
CA TYR A 882 47.44 11.62 3.16
C TYR A 882 47.33 10.55 4.24
N SER A 883 48.08 10.74 5.33
CA SER A 883 47.96 9.96 6.57
C SER A 883 47.66 10.92 7.73
N SER A 884 46.43 10.87 8.25
CA SER A 884 45.99 11.71 9.36
C SER A 884 45.58 10.87 10.57
N TYR A 885 46.13 11.24 11.72
CA TYR A 885 45.83 10.66 13.04
C TYR A 885 45.18 11.72 13.93
N SER A 886 43.98 11.43 14.43
CA SER A 886 43.24 12.36 15.32
C SER A 886 43.39 11.96 16.78
N SER A 887 44.18 12.70 17.55
CA SER A 887 44.38 12.45 18.98
C SER A 887 43.14 12.73 19.85
N GLU A 888 42.13 13.42 19.33
CA GLU A 888 40.86 13.67 20.05
C GLU A 888 39.82 12.57 19.81
N THR A 889 39.95 11.78 18.74
CA THR A 889 38.91 10.81 18.33
C THR A 889 39.43 9.40 18.01
N GLY A 890 40.74 9.17 18.04
CA GLY A 890 41.37 7.84 17.91
C GLY A 890 41.53 7.32 16.47
N TYR A 891 40.86 7.92 15.49
CA TYR A 891 40.86 7.44 14.10
C TYR A 891 42.22 7.60 13.41
N GLU A 892 42.70 6.49 12.84
CA GLU A 892 43.65 6.48 11.73
C GLU A 892 42.89 6.61 10.41
N SER A 893 43.36 7.50 9.54
CA SER A 893 42.76 7.73 8.22
C SER A 893 43.86 7.78 7.14
N ALA A 894 43.78 6.82 6.22
CA ALA A 894 44.54 6.82 4.98
C ALA A 894 43.60 7.23 3.84
N SER A 895 43.94 8.28 3.11
CA SER A 895 43.13 8.75 1.98
C SER A 895 43.97 9.01 0.75
N VAL A 896 43.46 8.55 -0.40
CA VAL A 896 44.04 8.80 -1.71
C VAL A 896 43.13 9.79 -2.44
N MET A 897 43.63 11.01 -2.62
CA MET A 897 42.93 12.11 -3.28
C MET A 897 43.58 12.39 -4.63
N SER A 898 42.91 11.98 -5.71
CA SER A 898 43.19 12.52 -7.04
C SER A 898 42.60 13.94 -7.10
N TYR A 899 43.34 14.90 -7.66
CA TYR A 899 43.00 16.32 -7.47
C TYR A 899 41.77 16.74 -8.28
N GLY A 900 40.59 16.63 -7.65
CA GLY A 900 39.29 16.92 -8.24
C GLY A 900 38.52 15.66 -8.67
N ASN A 901 37.67 15.15 -7.75
CA ASN A 901 36.43 14.37 -7.94
C ASN A 901 36.38 12.96 -7.31
N TYR A 902 37.53 12.33 -7.02
CA TYR A 902 37.58 10.94 -6.55
C TYR A 902 38.30 10.82 -5.19
N SER A 903 37.65 10.19 -4.22
CA SER A 903 38.24 9.84 -2.92
C SER A 903 37.98 8.38 -2.57
N ILE A 904 39.06 7.63 -2.32
CA ILE A 904 39.00 6.35 -1.62
C ILE A 904 39.42 6.61 -0.17
N SER A 905 38.50 6.34 0.76
CA SER A 905 38.71 6.47 2.20
C SER A 905 38.44 5.13 2.87
N THR A 906 39.46 4.58 3.52
CA THR A 906 39.30 3.46 4.46
C THR A 906 39.40 4.01 5.88
N TYR A 907 38.41 3.67 6.71
CA TYR A 907 38.38 4.04 8.12
C TYR A 907 38.69 2.79 8.94
N LYS A 908 39.65 2.90 9.84
CA LYS A 908 39.97 1.85 10.81
C LYS A 908 39.83 2.41 12.21
N ASN A 909 39.13 1.68 13.05
CA ASN A 909 39.15 1.84 14.50
C ASN A 909 39.68 0.53 15.12
N GLU A 910 40.08 0.52 16.39
CA GLU A 910 40.81 -0.64 16.95
C GLU A 910 40.00 -1.96 16.88
N ASP A 911 38.68 -1.89 17.06
CA ASP A 911 37.75 -3.04 17.07
C ASP A 911 36.83 -3.13 15.83
N THR A 912 37.10 -2.43 14.71
CA THR A 912 36.23 -2.56 13.52
C THR A 912 36.90 -2.17 12.19
N ILE A 913 36.73 -3.02 11.17
CA ILE A 913 36.97 -2.68 9.76
C ILE A 913 35.69 -2.06 9.21
N ALA A 914 35.66 -0.75 9.01
CA ALA A 914 34.55 -0.12 8.31
C ALA A 914 34.61 -0.44 6.80
N PRO A 915 33.48 -0.68 6.11
CA PRO A 915 33.47 -0.89 4.67
C PRO A 915 34.00 0.36 3.95
N GLY A 916 35.04 0.19 3.14
CA GLY A 916 35.67 1.31 2.42
C GLY A 916 34.74 1.88 1.35
N SER A 917 34.27 3.11 1.54
CA SER A 917 33.36 3.75 0.57
C SER A 917 34.14 4.48 -0.53
N LEU A 918 34.02 4.03 -1.78
CA LEU A 918 34.37 4.81 -2.95
C LEU A 918 33.29 5.88 -3.17
N ARG A 919 33.63 7.16 -2.97
CA ARG A 919 32.67 8.27 -3.14
C ARG A 919 33.07 9.16 -4.32
N LEU A 920 32.07 9.49 -5.14
CA LEU A 920 32.13 10.52 -6.17
C LEU A 920 31.53 11.79 -5.60
N HIS A 921 32.28 12.89 -5.62
CA HIS A 921 31.85 14.17 -5.01
C HIS A 921 31.41 15.22 -6.05
N SER A 922 31.22 14.82 -7.30
CA SER A 922 30.68 15.63 -8.40
C SER A 922 30.21 14.73 -9.56
N SER A 923 29.92 15.29 -10.73
CA SER A 923 29.41 14.62 -11.94
C SER A 923 30.41 13.70 -12.66
N GLY A 924 31.27 13.00 -11.91
CA GLY A 924 32.12 11.94 -12.44
C GLY A 924 31.30 10.66 -12.70
N ARG A 925 31.73 9.84 -13.66
CA ARG A 925 31.13 8.52 -13.92
C ARG A 925 32.04 7.43 -13.35
N LEU A 926 31.50 6.57 -12.48
CA LEU A 926 32.13 5.26 -12.21
C LEU A 926 31.80 4.33 -13.38
N SER A 927 32.76 3.53 -13.82
CA SER A 927 32.53 2.55 -14.89
C SER A 927 33.34 1.29 -14.60
N LEU A 928 32.62 0.22 -14.28
CA LEU A 928 33.16 -1.12 -14.16
C LEU A 928 33.01 -1.80 -15.51
N PHE A 929 34.14 -2.17 -16.13
CA PHE A 929 34.17 -2.96 -17.36
C PHE A 929 34.79 -4.32 -17.05
N SER A 930 34.19 -5.37 -17.58
CA SER A 930 34.70 -6.74 -17.51
C SER A 930 34.44 -7.44 -18.83
N GLU A 931 35.37 -8.28 -19.27
CA GLU A 931 35.20 -9.14 -20.46
C GLU A 931 34.54 -10.49 -20.09
N GLU A 932 34.42 -10.78 -18.79
CA GLU A 932 33.83 -11.98 -18.20
C GLU A 932 32.70 -11.61 -17.21
N PRO A 933 31.78 -12.52 -16.84
CA PRO A 933 30.70 -12.25 -15.88
C PRO A 933 31.22 -11.73 -14.53
N ALA A 934 30.87 -10.50 -14.18
CA ALA A 934 31.25 -9.86 -12.92
C ALA A 934 30.07 -9.83 -11.94
N SER A 935 30.30 -10.26 -10.70
CA SER A 935 29.33 -10.18 -9.61
C SER A 935 29.73 -9.12 -8.57
N ILE A 936 28.73 -8.46 -8.00
CA ILE A 936 28.88 -7.59 -6.83
C ILE A 936 28.11 -8.26 -5.70
N THR A 937 28.82 -8.76 -4.71
CA THR A 937 28.24 -9.43 -3.54
C THR A 937 28.52 -8.63 -2.27
N GLY A 938 27.51 -8.53 -1.40
CA GLY A 938 27.60 -7.88 -0.09
C GLY A 938 27.14 -8.82 1.01
N VAL A 939 27.70 -8.67 2.21
CA VAL A 939 27.31 -9.44 3.42
C VAL A 939 26.21 -8.67 4.17
N GLY A 940 25.27 -8.09 3.42
CA GLY A 940 24.34 -7.04 3.86
C GLY A 940 23.74 -6.33 2.64
N SER A 941 23.25 -5.09 2.80
CA SER A 941 22.65 -4.33 1.70
C SER A 941 23.68 -3.84 0.67
N VAL A 942 23.33 -3.95 -0.62
CA VAL A 942 24.02 -3.27 -1.72
C VAL A 942 23.18 -2.10 -2.18
N SER A 943 23.44 -0.91 -1.62
CA SER A 943 22.66 0.29 -1.91
C SER A 943 23.27 1.12 -3.05
N ILE A 944 22.50 1.31 -4.12
CA ILE A 944 22.76 2.33 -5.14
C ILE A 944 21.86 3.52 -4.82
N SER A 945 22.44 4.70 -4.59
CA SER A 945 21.70 5.94 -4.36
C SER A 945 22.24 7.09 -5.18
N SER A 946 21.32 7.87 -5.75
CA SER A 946 21.58 9.11 -6.47
C SER A 946 21.23 10.32 -5.60
N GLY A 947 21.72 11.50 -6.00
CA GLY A 947 21.17 12.77 -5.52
C GLY A 947 19.83 13.10 -6.20
N VAL A 948 19.26 14.25 -5.87
CA VAL A 948 18.02 14.77 -6.50
C VAL A 948 18.15 14.72 -8.03
N GLY A 949 17.30 13.91 -8.68
CA GLY A 949 17.23 13.81 -10.15
C GLY A 949 18.30 12.96 -10.83
N GLY A 950 18.74 11.85 -10.23
CA GLY A 950 19.64 10.88 -10.88
C GLY A 950 19.01 9.50 -11.08
N ASP A 951 19.01 9.01 -12.32
CA ASP A 951 18.37 7.77 -12.74
C ASP A 951 19.26 6.51 -12.60
N LEU A 952 18.63 5.33 -12.56
CA LEU A 952 19.29 4.02 -12.69
C LEU A 952 18.89 3.35 -14.01
N PHE A 953 19.83 3.23 -14.94
CA PHE A 953 19.63 2.51 -16.20
C PHE A 953 20.20 1.09 -16.10
N LEU A 954 19.32 0.09 -16.28
CA LEU A 954 19.68 -1.31 -16.47
C LEU A 954 19.41 -1.68 -17.94
N THR A 955 20.29 -2.48 -18.56
CA THR A 955 20.24 -2.76 -20.01
C THR A 955 20.50 -4.24 -20.29
N GLY A 956 19.58 -4.86 -21.03
CA GLY A 956 19.56 -6.31 -21.25
C GLY A 956 18.64 -7.03 -20.28
N ASP A 957 18.51 -8.34 -20.47
CA ASP A 957 17.59 -9.18 -19.70
C ASP A 957 17.96 -9.14 -18.21
N THR A 958 17.00 -8.75 -17.37
CA THR A 958 17.23 -8.42 -15.95
C THR A 958 16.25 -9.20 -15.07
N THR A 959 16.76 -10.21 -14.35
CA THR A 959 15.98 -11.00 -13.39
C THR A 959 16.10 -10.40 -11.99
N LEU A 960 14.96 -10.07 -11.37
CA LEU A 960 14.87 -9.79 -9.93
C LEU A 960 14.34 -11.04 -9.21
N ILE A 961 14.90 -11.37 -8.05
CA ILE A 961 14.44 -12.47 -7.19
C ILE A 961 14.06 -11.87 -5.84
N GLY A 962 12.77 -11.92 -5.49
CA GLY A 962 12.18 -11.20 -4.36
C GLY A 962 11.23 -10.09 -4.80
N ASP A 963 10.76 -9.29 -3.84
CA ASP A 963 9.71 -8.29 -4.08
C ASP A 963 10.22 -7.05 -4.81
N PHE A 964 9.38 -6.47 -5.68
CA PHE A 964 9.63 -5.20 -6.36
C PHE A 964 8.61 -4.14 -5.94
N LEU A 965 9.06 -3.16 -5.16
CA LEU A 965 8.21 -2.07 -4.67
C LEU A 965 8.60 -0.74 -5.32
N ALA A 966 7.68 -0.17 -6.11
CA ALA A 966 7.83 1.17 -6.69
C ALA A 966 7.07 2.19 -5.83
N ILE A 967 7.79 3.10 -5.16
CA ILE A 967 7.21 4.13 -4.29
C ILE A 967 7.25 5.48 -5.01
N GLY A 968 6.10 6.14 -5.15
CA GLY A 968 6.01 7.51 -5.69
C GLY A 968 6.32 7.67 -7.19
N GLY A 969 6.26 6.59 -7.99
CA GLY A 969 6.58 6.60 -9.42
C GLY A 969 5.71 5.64 -10.25
N THR A 970 5.91 5.64 -11.57
CA THR A 970 5.09 4.87 -12.54
C THR A 970 5.72 3.54 -12.97
N LYS A 971 4.90 2.52 -13.25
CA LYS A 971 5.33 1.22 -13.81
C LYS A 971 4.86 1.06 -15.26
N ASN A 972 5.73 1.41 -16.20
CA ASN A 972 5.40 1.44 -17.64
C ASN A 972 6.31 0.50 -18.45
N ALA A 973 5.74 -0.18 -19.45
CA ALA A 973 6.49 -0.85 -20.50
C ALA A 973 6.91 0.18 -21.58
N GLY A 974 8.20 0.25 -21.88
CA GLY A 974 8.71 1.06 -23.00
C GLY A 974 8.49 0.35 -24.34
N VAL A 975 7.79 1.00 -25.27
CA VAL A 975 7.45 0.45 -26.59
C VAL A 975 7.92 1.40 -27.68
N LEU A 976 8.64 0.89 -28.68
CA LEU A 976 9.16 1.70 -29.78
C LEU A 976 8.07 1.99 -30.82
N THR A 977 7.85 3.28 -31.08
CA THR A 977 6.88 3.81 -32.05
C THR A 977 7.55 4.86 -32.96
N SER A 978 6.81 5.42 -33.90
CA SER A 978 7.17 6.56 -34.74
C SER A 978 7.52 7.83 -33.96
N LEU A 979 7.04 7.98 -32.71
CA LEU A 979 7.43 9.05 -31.80
C LEU A 979 8.62 8.69 -30.88
N GLY A 980 9.23 7.52 -31.08
CA GLY A 980 10.27 6.96 -30.21
C GLY A 980 9.69 6.00 -29.16
N TYR A 981 10.39 5.85 -28.03
CA TYR A 981 9.92 5.00 -26.94
C TYR A 981 8.78 5.67 -26.16
N VAL A 982 7.57 5.13 -26.29
CA VAL A 982 6.39 5.51 -25.51
C VAL A 982 6.29 4.60 -24.30
N GLY A 983 6.05 5.18 -23.12
CA GLY A 983 5.73 4.42 -21.92
C GLY A 983 4.23 4.08 -21.88
N VAL A 984 3.89 2.80 -21.96
CA VAL A 984 2.51 2.31 -21.80
C VAL A 984 2.39 1.64 -20.44
N SER A 985 1.33 1.93 -19.67
CA SER A 985 1.12 1.36 -18.33
C SER A 985 1.12 -0.18 -18.37
N ALA A 986 1.84 -0.82 -17.45
CA ALA A 986 1.97 -2.27 -17.43
C ALA A 986 0.76 -2.94 -16.75
N TYR A 987 0.01 -3.74 -17.50
CA TYR A 987 -1.04 -4.61 -16.95
C TYR A 987 -0.44 -5.97 -16.57
N GLU A 988 -0.58 -6.36 -15.31
CA GLU A 988 -0.18 -7.69 -14.81
C GLU A 988 -1.24 -8.74 -15.20
N THR A 989 -1.25 -9.13 -16.48
CA THR A 989 -2.18 -10.10 -17.06
C THR A 989 -1.47 -11.35 -17.55
N ALA A 990 -2.19 -12.47 -17.63
CA ALA A 990 -1.62 -13.78 -18.02
C ALA A 990 -1.05 -13.83 -19.46
N GLU A 991 -1.40 -12.84 -20.29
CA GLU A 991 -0.92 -12.54 -21.63
C GLU A 991 -0.60 -11.04 -21.71
N TYR A 992 0.28 -10.64 -22.60
CA TYR A 992 0.70 -9.25 -22.76
C TYR A 992 -0.37 -8.43 -23.52
N TYR A 993 -1.18 -7.65 -22.79
CA TYR A 993 -2.14 -6.69 -23.34
C TYR A 993 -1.73 -5.25 -23.00
N PHE A 994 -2.08 -4.31 -23.88
CA PHE A 994 -2.18 -2.89 -23.54
C PHE A 994 -3.63 -2.41 -23.71
N GLY A 995 -3.97 -1.34 -23.01
CA GLY A 995 -5.27 -0.69 -23.02
C GLY A 995 -5.16 0.77 -23.48
N ASP A 996 -6.16 1.24 -24.23
CA ASP A 996 -6.45 2.66 -24.44
C ASP A 996 -7.95 2.91 -24.20
N ILE A 997 -8.30 4.08 -23.69
CA ILE A 997 -9.64 4.41 -23.18
C ILE A 997 -10.06 5.75 -23.78
N GLY A 998 -11.19 5.84 -24.50
CA GLY A 998 -11.64 7.09 -25.13
C GLY A 998 -13.16 7.14 -25.35
N LYS A 999 -13.72 8.34 -25.55
CA LYS A 999 -15.17 8.51 -25.71
C LYS A 999 -15.61 8.46 -27.17
N GLY A 1000 -16.90 8.20 -27.36
CA GLY A 1000 -17.61 8.40 -28.62
C GLY A 1000 -19.00 8.99 -28.41
N GLU A 1001 -19.66 9.34 -29.50
CA GLU A 1001 -21.08 9.69 -29.52
C GLU A 1001 -21.73 9.07 -30.75
N VAL A 1002 -22.76 8.24 -30.54
CA VAL A 1002 -23.61 7.74 -31.61
C VAL A 1002 -24.54 8.87 -32.05
N SER A 1003 -24.62 9.10 -33.36
CA SER A 1003 -25.40 10.19 -33.94
C SER A 1003 -26.02 9.75 -35.26
N SER A 1004 -27.34 9.81 -35.37
CA SER A 1004 -28.11 9.13 -36.41
C SER A 1004 -27.83 7.61 -36.49
N GLY A 1005 -27.60 6.97 -35.34
CA GLY A 1005 -27.51 5.51 -35.18
C GLY A 1005 -26.14 4.85 -35.40
N GLU A 1006 -25.09 5.61 -35.74
CA GLU A 1006 -23.72 5.09 -35.88
C GLU A 1006 -22.68 6.05 -35.28
N CYS A 1007 -21.60 5.49 -34.74
CA CYS A 1007 -20.35 6.16 -34.42
C CYS A 1007 -19.18 5.32 -34.94
N ARG A 1008 -18.19 5.95 -35.59
CA ARG A 1008 -16.91 5.32 -35.92
C ARG A 1008 -15.84 5.85 -34.98
N ILE A 1009 -15.16 4.93 -34.30
CA ILE A 1009 -13.98 5.23 -33.50
C ILE A 1009 -12.75 4.75 -34.26
N ASP A 1010 -11.95 5.69 -34.75
CA ASP A 1010 -10.60 5.38 -35.21
C ASP A 1010 -9.69 5.09 -34.01
N ILE A 1011 -9.03 3.93 -34.00
CA ILE A 1011 -8.09 3.55 -32.94
C ILE A 1011 -6.86 4.45 -33.08
N ASP A 1012 -6.39 5.03 -31.97
CA ASP A 1012 -5.29 5.99 -31.97
C ASP A 1012 -4.06 5.42 -32.72
N ASN A 1013 -3.52 6.20 -33.67
CA ASN A 1013 -2.44 5.74 -34.53
C ASN A 1013 -1.17 5.40 -33.74
N LEU A 1014 -0.91 6.09 -32.62
CA LEU A 1014 0.22 5.78 -31.75
C LEU A 1014 -0.01 4.49 -30.97
N PHE A 1015 -1.26 4.25 -30.52
CA PHE A 1015 -1.62 3.01 -29.84
C PHE A 1015 -1.49 1.80 -30.78
N LYS A 1016 -1.95 1.90 -32.04
CA LYS A 1016 -1.74 0.86 -33.08
C LYS A 1016 -0.26 0.55 -33.41
N GLU A 1017 0.67 1.40 -32.97
CA GLU A 1017 2.10 1.07 -33.05
C GLU A 1017 2.59 0.22 -31.88
N THR A 1018 1.93 0.27 -30.71
CA THR A 1018 2.28 -0.52 -29.51
C THR A 1018 1.53 -1.85 -29.41
N VAL A 1019 0.35 -1.96 -30.02
CA VAL A 1019 -0.48 -3.17 -30.07
C VAL A 1019 -0.57 -3.78 -31.47
N ASN A 1020 -1.08 -5.01 -31.54
CA ASN A 1020 -1.47 -5.68 -32.77
C ASN A 1020 -3.01 -5.80 -32.83
N THR A 1021 -3.61 -5.12 -33.82
CA THR A 1021 -5.05 -5.13 -34.11
C THR A 1021 -5.41 -5.99 -35.33
N GLU A 1022 -4.44 -6.71 -35.92
CA GLU A 1022 -4.69 -7.77 -36.91
C GLU A 1022 -5.10 -9.09 -36.25
N VAL A 1023 -4.70 -9.30 -34.99
CA VAL A 1023 -5.22 -10.37 -34.11
C VAL A 1023 -6.48 -9.91 -33.37
N GLU A 1024 -7.18 -10.84 -32.70
CA GLU A 1024 -8.37 -10.48 -31.93
C GLU A 1024 -8.03 -9.55 -30.77
N TYR A 1025 -8.63 -8.35 -30.79
CA TYR A 1025 -8.60 -7.36 -29.73
C TYR A 1025 -10.01 -7.13 -29.19
N HIS A 1026 -10.12 -6.82 -27.90
CA HIS A 1026 -11.39 -6.58 -27.21
C HIS A 1026 -11.71 -5.08 -27.18
N VAL A 1027 -12.99 -4.72 -27.23
CA VAL A 1027 -13.44 -3.33 -27.09
C VAL A 1027 -14.53 -3.24 -26.03
N PHE A 1028 -14.14 -2.50 -25.00
CA PHE A 1028 -14.74 -2.11 -23.74
C PHE A 1028 -15.95 -1.12 -23.75
N LEU A 1029 -17.18 -1.38 -24.22
CA LEU A 1029 -18.21 -0.33 -24.57
C LEU A 1029 -19.42 -0.08 -23.62
N THR A 1030 -19.58 1.15 -23.07
CA THR A 1030 -20.81 1.56 -22.33
C THR A 1030 -21.37 2.94 -22.69
N ALA A 1031 -22.70 3.09 -22.68
CA ALA A 1031 -23.36 4.38 -22.85
C ALA A 1031 -23.37 5.28 -21.59
N TYR A 1032 -23.37 6.60 -21.79
CA TYR A 1032 -23.62 7.64 -20.79
C TYR A 1032 -25.06 8.13 -20.84
N GLY A 1033 -26.00 7.24 -20.50
CA GLY A 1033 -27.43 7.55 -20.41
C GLY A 1033 -28.31 6.32 -20.65
N SER A 1034 -29.58 6.57 -21.00
CA SER A 1034 -30.52 5.50 -21.38
C SER A 1034 -30.55 5.33 -22.90
N GLY A 1035 -29.92 4.27 -23.39
CA GLY A 1035 -29.87 3.92 -24.81
C GLY A 1035 -28.99 2.68 -25.03
N THR A 1036 -29.30 1.90 -26.06
CA THR A 1036 -28.51 0.71 -26.43
C THR A 1036 -27.36 1.12 -27.33
N ILE A 1037 -26.14 0.67 -27.04
CA ILE A 1037 -25.02 0.69 -27.99
C ILE A 1037 -24.41 -0.70 -28.08
N TYR A 1038 -23.77 -1.01 -29.22
CA TYR A 1038 -23.03 -2.24 -29.40
C TYR A 1038 -21.90 -2.08 -30.42
N LEU A 1039 -20.86 -2.91 -30.25
CA LEU A 1039 -19.72 -3.01 -31.15
C LEU A 1039 -20.16 -3.72 -32.44
N SER A 1040 -20.57 -2.96 -33.45
CA SER A 1040 -21.09 -3.53 -34.69
C SER A 1040 -20.00 -4.12 -35.58
N GLU A 1041 -18.80 -3.53 -35.62
CA GLU A 1041 -17.70 -3.96 -36.50
C GLU A 1041 -16.34 -3.67 -35.87
N ARG A 1042 -15.38 -4.60 -35.98
CA ARG A 1042 -13.96 -4.43 -35.62
C ARG A 1042 -13.09 -4.45 -36.88
N HIS A 1043 -12.20 -3.48 -37.04
CA HIS A 1043 -11.25 -3.34 -38.15
C HIS A 1043 -9.87 -2.96 -37.59
N THR A 1044 -8.79 -3.22 -38.34
CA THR A 1044 -7.40 -2.94 -37.89
C THR A 1044 -7.16 -1.51 -37.42
N ASP A 1045 -7.84 -0.56 -38.07
CA ASP A 1045 -7.64 0.87 -37.87
C ASP A 1045 -8.72 1.55 -37.02
N TYR A 1046 -9.88 0.92 -36.85
CA TYR A 1046 -11.08 1.52 -36.28
C TYR A 1046 -12.10 0.47 -35.87
N PHE A 1047 -13.08 0.85 -35.05
CA PHE A 1047 -14.29 0.05 -34.85
C PHE A 1047 -15.54 0.91 -35.03
N ILE A 1048 -16.66 0.26 -35.32
CA ILE A 1048 -17.97 0.90 -35.47
C ILE A 1048 -18.84 0.52 -34.29
N VAL A 1049 -19.37 1.52 -33.60
CA VAL A 1049 -20.41 1.41 -32.58
C VAL A 1049 -21.73 1.82 -33.22
N ARG A 1050 -22.79 1.04 -33.04
CA ARG A 1050 -24.15 1.39 -33.49
C ARG A 1050 -25.09 1.35 -32.29
N GLY A 1051 -26.18 2.11 -32.33
CA GLY A 1051 -27.06 2.25 -31.18
C GLY A 1051 -28.10 3.35 -31.29
N ASP A 1052 -28.68 3.72 -30.15
CA ASP A 1052 -29.42 4.97 -29.96
C ASP A 1052 -28.46 6.17 -29.96
N ASP A 1053 -28.96 7.38 -30.21
CA ASP A 1053 -28.12 8.61 -30.26
C ASP A 1053 -27.67 9.02 -28.85
N ILE A 1054 -26.47 8.60 -28.46
CA ILE A 1054 -25.97 8.67 -27.08
C ILE A 1054 -24.44 8.78 -27.01
N GLN A 1055 -23.93 9.50 -26.02
CA GLN A 1055 -22.50 9.50 -25.68
C GLN A 1055 -22.08 8.18 -25.03
N PHE A 1056 -20.83 7.78 -25.22
CA PHE A 1056 -20.33 6.51 -24.71
C PHE A 1056 -18.84 6.48 -24.37
N ALA A 1057 -18.51 5.47 -23.60
CA ALA A 1057 -17.23 5.01 -23.12
C ALA A 1057 -16.69 3.87 -24.00
N TYR A 1058 -15.40 3.88 -24.34
CA TYR A 1058 -14.70 2.71 -24.88
C TYR A 1058 -13.38 2.45 -24.16
N GLU A 1059 -13.05 1.17 -23.93
CA GLU A 1059 -11.71 0.70 -23.56
C GLU A 1059 -11.23 -0.39 -24.55
N ILE A 1060 -10.32 -0.07 -25.46
CA ILE A 1060 -9.72 -1.09 -26.33
C ILE A 1060 -8.59 -1.81 -25.59
N LYS A 1061 -8.73 -3.13 -25.34
CA LYS A 1061 -7.61 -3.99 -24.93
C LYS A 1061 -7.14 -4.84 -26.11
N ALA A 1062 -5.92 -4.58 -26.57
CA ALA A 1062 -5.31 -5.28 -27.69
C ALA A 1062 -3.97 -5.90 -27.27
N LYS A 1063 -3.59 -7.03 -27.90
CA LYS A 1063 -2.34 -7.70 -27.55
C LYS A 1063 -1.15 -6.81 -27.88
N ARG A 1064 -0.15 -6.80 -27.01
CA ARG A 1064 1.13 -6.13 -27.25
C ARG A 1064 1.75 -6.69 -28.53
N LYS A 1065 2.18 -5.78 -29.40
CA LYS A 1065 2.83 -6.10 -30.67
C LYS A 1065 4.13 -6.87 -30.45
N ASP A 1066 4.34 -7.91 -31.24
CA ASP A 1066 5.46 -8.87 -31.14
C ASP A 1066 5.43 -9.80 -29.89
N PHE A 1067 4.35 -9.78 -29.09
CA PHE A 1067 4.16 -10.60 -27.88
C PHE A 1067 2.83 -11.40 -27.90
N GLU A 1068 2.23 -11.60 -29.07
CA GLU A 1068 0.84 -12.05 -29.22
C GLU A 1068 0.61 -13.52 -28.84
N ASP A 1069 1.60 -14.39 -29.07
CA ASP A 1069 1.53 -15.84 -28.77
C ASP A 1069 1.96 -16.20 -27.33
N TYR A 1070 2.34 -15.22 -26.51
CA TYR A 1070 3.01 -15.43 -25.23
C TYR A 1070 2.01 -15.46 -24.06
N ARG A 1071 1.93 -16.60 -23.35
CA ARG A 1071 1.03 -16.81 -22.20
C ARG A 1071 1.68 -17.71 -21.13
N LEU A 1072 1.76 -17.22 -19.88
CA LEU A 1072 2.21 -17.98 -18.69
C LEU A 1072 3.49 -18.83 -18.93
N GLU A 1073 4.54 -18.19 -19.44
CA GLU A 1073 5.80 -18.85 -19.77
C GLU A 1073 6.52 -19.42 -18.55
N VAL A 1074 7.23 -20.54 -18.75
CA VAL A 1074 8.07 -21.16 -17.72
C VAL A 1074 9.50 -20.66 -17.87
N TYR A 1075 9.99 -19.94 -16.87
CA TYR A 1075 11.39 -19.54 -16.75
C TYR A 1075 12.14 -20.51 -15.83
N ASP A 1076 13.23 -21.10 -16.33
CA ASP A 1076 14.23 -21.79 -15.50
C ASP A 1076 15.13 -20.73 -14.83
N ILE A 1077 15.37 -20.87 -13.52
CA ILE A 1077 16.15 -19.97 -12.65
C ILE A 1077 17.39 -20.72 -12.11
#